data_AF-A0A1B4Y2C7-F1
#
_entry.id   AF-A0A1B4Y2C7-F1
#
_cell.length_a   1.000
_cell.length_b   1.000
_cell.length_c   1.000
_cell.angle_alpha   90.00
_cell.angle_beta   90.00
_cell.angle_gamma   90.00
#
_symmetry.space_group_name_H-M   'P 1'
#
loop_
_entity.id
_entity.type
_entity.pdbx_description
1 polymer ?
#
loop_
_entity_poly.entity_id
_entity_poly.type
_entity_poly.pdbx_seq_one_letter_code
_entity_poly.pdbx_strand_id
1 'polypeptide(L)'
;MMSRATSLRRQHGDGDQEFASAVAIIGVACRFPGAANPGEFWELVSEGHEVAKPIDHVGDFDAEFFNVSPREAAAMDPRQRLALELAWELFEDARIVAESVRGEPIAVYLGAMNDDYALLTLDQAPGKLDHYSFAGASRGMIANRVSYGFALHGPSMTVDCGQSSSLVAVHLAREYLRGAGDATMAIAGGIHLNLASETGRLETEFGAVSASGRTYAFDARADGYVRSEGGGLVLLKPLRAALEDGNSIRAVILGAALGSAGHTAGGLAAPSAAAEADVMRRAMASAGVDPNQIDYIEAHGTGTRIGDTTEAQALSEVFATRETPVWLGSVKSNIGHTGAAAGAAGLIKTVLSLENGAIPASLNYVGDSAGTDMESHGLHVSTTLTPWPRGAGPRQAGVSSFGMGGTNAHVIVQQAPIPQEAVADPDGTEATVPWLVSARSRAALAGQAQRLAAWVAELPSIDVADVGWSLLSTRSVFEHRAVLVGGDRGGFMAGLAALASGEPGVNLVAGRAGSGGKTVLVFPGQGAQWLGMGRDLYGRFPAFAKAFDTVADALDEHLRLPLREVIWGADASLLEGTEFAQPAVFALEVALAALLQACGVVADLVMGHSVGEISAAHVAGVLTLTDAVRLVSARGRLMAQLPHGGVMVAVAASAAQVAPMLEEGVSIAAVNGPDSVVISGPEAATAVVADRLTGQGCRAHRLAVSHAFHSALMEPMMVQFGATISGIVAHEPRIALVSDMTGQLAAAGYGTASYWVEHVRKPVRFADGVALAESLGAATFLETGPSAGLGTSVALLAKGRPEVESLLTAMGQLYVDGADLDWRAAFAGLRARTVTLPTYSFARQRFWLGEGAGRKADSSDESGLRPRLDSVDSKERFRQLVDLVCLHAAIATGHSNSHQIDAERAFQDLGFESMTGVELRNRLRAVTGLALSRTIIFDYPTPMALARHLDEQLSGGNHEESDDDKIWSVLRTIPVRELRRSGMLDKLLLLAGQDESLAPDAAVSDDVIDSLSPEALVAMALDSEDDDPD
;
A
#
# COMPACT_ATOMS: atom_id res chain seq x y z
N MET A 1 21.33 18.95 9.98
CA MET A 1 21.64 17.56 9.60
C MET A 1 23.07 17.34 9.09
N MET A 2 23.73 18.30 8.41
CA MET A 2 25.10 18.10 7.86
C MET A 2 26.25 18.00 8.89
N SER A 3 26.08 18.49 10.13
CA SER A 3 27.16 18.46 11.14
C SER A 3 27.38 17.08 11.79
N ARG A 4 26.35 16.22 11.83
CA ARG A 4 26.44 14.86 12.41
C ARG A 4 27.18 13.86 11.51
N ALA A 5 27.16 14.05 10.19
CA ALA A 5 27.85 13.16 9.23
C ALA A 5 29.38 13.27 9.29
N THR A 6 29.91 14.39 9.78
CA THR A 6 31.37 14.63 9.77
C THR A 6 32.08 14.07 11.02
N SER A 7 31.35 13.84 12.11
CA SER A 7 31.90 13.31 13.37
C SER A 7 32.10 11.79 13.35
N LEU A 8 31.37 11.05 12.51
CA LEU A 8 31.50 9.59 12.38
C LEU A 8 32.72 9.15 11.55
N ARG A 9 33.26 10.04 10.70
CA ARG A 9 34.38 9.75 9.79
C ARG A 9 35.77 9.66 10.47
N ARG A 10 35.92 10.09 11.73
CA ARG A 10 37.26 10.20 12.36
C ARG A 10 37.64 9.11 13.36
N GLN A 11 36.76 8.12 13.63
CA GLN A 11 37.05 7.03 14.57
C GLN A 11 37.17 5.62 13.96
N HIS A 12 36.92 5.43 12.66
CA HIS A 12 36.86 4.09 12.03
C HIS A 12 38.04 3.75 11.11
N GLY A 13 39.22 4.35 11.32
CA GLY A 13 40.38 4.20 10.41
C GLY A 13 40.93 2.77 10.23
N ASP A 14 40.59 1.82 11.11
CA ASP A 14 40.93 0.39 10.99
C ASP A 14 39.70 -0.51 10.68
N GLY A 15 38.48 0.02 10.72
CA GLY A 15 37.23 -0.75 10.57
C GLY A 15 36.78 -0.98 9.12
N ASP A 16 37.34 -0.26 8.15
CA ASP A 16 36.87 -0.27 6.76
C ASP A 16 37.07 -1.62 6.03
N GLN A 17 37.94 -2.52 6.53
CA GLN A 17 38.08 -3.88 6.00
C GLN A 17 37.13 -4.89 6.64
N GLU A 18 36.71 -4.68 7.90
CA GLU A 18 35.86 -5.61 8.67
C GLU A 18 34.42 -5.67 8.11
N PHE A 19 33.96 -4.59 7.49
CA PHE A 19 32.59 -4.45 6.97
C PHE A 19 32.43 -4.74 5.48
N ALA A 20 33.52 -4.92 4.73
CA ALA A 20 33.48 -4.96 3.26
C ALA A 20 32.80 -6.21 2.67
N SER A 21 32.79 -7.34 3.41
CA SER A 21 32.19 -8.61 2.95
C SER A 21 31.00 -9.10 3.79
N ALA A 22 30.59 -8.33 4.80
CA ALA A 22 29.51 -8.70 5.72
C ALA A 22 28.13 -8.39 5.10
N VAL A 23 27.18 -9.30 5.35
CA VAL A 23 25.81 -9.19 4.83
C VAL A 23 24.84 -9.14 6.02
N ALA A 24 24.00 -8.11 6.06
CA ALA A 24 22.94 -7.98 7.06
C ALA A 24 21.77 -8.90 6.70
N ILE A 25 21.24 -9.60 7.71
CA ILE A 25 19.90 -10.18 7.69
C ILE A 25 18.97 -9.07 8.15
N ILE A 26 18.15 -8.54 7.23
CA ILE A 26 17.24 -7.42 7.50
C ILE A 26 15.77 -7.86 7.65
N GLY A 27 15.45 -9.10 7.29
CA GLY A 27 14.13 -9.69 7.50
C GLY A 27 14.21 -11.21 7.61
N VAL A 28 13.25 -11.81 8.33
CA VAL A 28 13.08 -13.26 8.47
C VAL A 28 11.59 -13.62 8.43
N ALA A 29 11.24 -14.67 7.70
CA ALA A 29 9.90 -15.26 7.68
C ALA A 29 9.97 -16.78 7.73
N CYS A 30 9.03 -17.43 8.43
CA CYS A 30 8.97 -18.89 8.48
C CYS A 30 7.57 -19.46 8.69
N ARG A 31 7.42 -20.72 8.27
CA ARG A 31 6.36 -21.65 8.65
C ARG A 31 7.00 -22.97 9.04
N PHE A 32 6.91 -23.32 10.32
CA PHE A 32 7.41 -24.58 10.86
C PHE A 32 6.29 -25.27 11.66
N PRO A 33 6.44 -26.56 11.99
CA PRO A 33 5.46 -27.27 12.81
C PRO A 33 5.22 -26.54 14.13
N GLY A 34 3.96 -26.20 14.40
CA GLY A 34 3.59 -25.47 15.61
C GLY A 34 3.99 -24.00 15.65
N ALA A 35 4.53 -23.44 14.57
CA ALA A 35 4.93 -22.04 14.50
C ALA A 35 4.63 -21.42 13.12
N ALA A 36 3.71 -20.47 13.09
CA ALA A 36 3.32 -19.75 11.89
C ALA A 36 4.19 -18.51 11.61
N ASN A 37 5.10 -18.10 12.50
CA ASN A 37 5.97 -16.94 12.27
C ASN A 37 7.22 -17.01 13.17
N PRO A 38 8.23 -16.14 13.00
CA PRO A 38 9.45 -16.18 13.82
C PRO A 38 9.23 -15.98 15.33
N GLY A 39 8.19 -15.24 15.73
CA GLY A 39 7.85 -15.03 17.14
C GLY A 39 7.33 -16.31 17.80
N GLU A 40 6.33 -16.95 17.18
CA GLU A 40 5.82 -18.26 17.62
C GLU A 40 6.92 -19.34 17.57
N PHE A 41 7.82 -19.26 16.59
CA PHE A 41 8.94 -20.19 16.50
C PHE A 41 9.93 -20.01 17.65
N TRP A 42 10.20 -18.76 18.06
CA TRP A 42 11.02 -18.47 19.24
C TRP A 42 10.37 -18.98 20.52
N GLU A 43 9.07 -18.73 20.71
CA GLU A 43 8.31 -19.25 21.86
C GLU A 43 8.41 -20.78 21.92
N LEU A 44 8.16 -21.46 20.79
CA LEU A 44 8.25 -22.92 20.67
C LEU A 44 9.62 -23.46 21.12
N VAL A 45 10.72 -22.91 20.59
CA VAL A 45 12.06 -23.43 20.89
C VAL A 45 12.56 -23.02 22.28
N SER A 46 12.21 -21.81 22.75
CA SER A 46 12.68 -21.29 24.04
C SER A 46 11.97 -21.96 25.22
N GLU A 47 10.70 -22.33 25.06
CA GLU A 47 9.94 -23.13 26.03
C GLU A 47 10.29 -24.63 25.97
N GLY A 48 11.03 -25.06 24.94
CA GLY A 48 11.48 -26.44 24.81
C GLY A 48 10.41 -27.42 24.35
N HIS A 49 9.48 -26.96 23.51
CA HIS A 49 8.45 -27.83 22.93
C HIS A 49 9.02 -28.74 21.83
N GLU A 50 8.54 -29.98 21.79
CA GLU A 50 8.82 -30.96 20.74
C GLU A 50 7.57 -31.15 19.87
N VAL A 51 7.63 -30.65 18.64
CA VAL A 51 6.51 -30.62 17.68
C VAL A 51 7.01 -31.13 16.33
N ALA A 52 6.97 -32.45 16.13
CA ALA A 52 7.33 -33.10 14.86
C ALA A 52 6.06 -33.59 14.12
N LYS A 53 5.12 -32.66 13.88
CA LYS A 53 3.88 -32.92 13.11
C LYS A 53 3.93 -32.19 11.75
N PRO A 54 3.14 -32.61 10.75
CA PRO A 54 2.93 -31.83 9.52
C PRO A 54 2.51 -30.39 9.84
N ILE A 55 2.88 -29.45 8.97
CA ILE A 55 2.34 -28.10 9.06
C ILE A 55 0.85 -28.14 8.70
N ASP A 56 0.04 -27.40 9.45
CA ASP A 56 -1.40 -27.38 9.24
C ASP A 56 -1.71 -26.64 7.92
N HIS A 57 -2.81 -27.00 7.24
CA HIS A 57 -3.36 -26.24 6.10
C HIS A 57 -2.46 -26.10 4.85
N VAL A 58 -1.64 -27.10 4.50
CA VAL A 58 -0.77 -27.09 3.29
C VAL A 58 -1.51 -26.77 1.98
N GLY A 59 -2.79 -27.07 1.89
CA GLY A 59 -3.60 -26.76 0.71
C GLY A 59 -4.08 -25.31 0.65
N ASP A 60 -3.95 -24.53 1.71
CA ASP A 60 -4.62 -23.23 1.84
C ASP A 60 -3.70 -22.10 1.35
N PHE A 61 -4.23 -21.19 0.53
CA PHE A 61 -3.48 -20.08 -0.08
C PHE A 61 -4.42 -18.91 -0.44
N ASP A 62 -3.93 -17.68 -0.37
CA ASP A 62 -4.66 -16.50 -0.82
C ASP A 62 -4.33 -16.19 -2.28
N ALA A 63 -5.01 -16.89 -3.20
CA ALA A 63 -4.73 -16.80 -4.63
C ALA A 63 -5.02 -15.41 -5.20
N GLU A 64 -6.11 -14.78 -4.76
CA GLU A 64 -6.52 -13.44 -5.23
C GLU A 64 -5.48 -12.38 -4.88
N PHE A 65 -4.89 -12.46 -3.68
CA PHE A 65 -3.84 -11.54 -3.25
C PHE A 65 -2.65 -11.51 -4.22
N PHE A 66 -2.25 -12.69 -4.73
CA PHE A 66 -1.12 -12.85 -5.65
C PHE A 66 -1.54 -12.79 -7.14
N ASN A 67 -2.78 -12.39 -7.44
CA ASN A 67 -3.37 -12.39 -8.79
C ASN A 67 -3.28 -13.77 -9.49
N VAL A 68 -3.43 -14.84 -8.72
CA VAL A 68 -3.44 -16.22 -9.20
C VAL A 68 -4.88 -16.70 -9.31
N SER A 69 -5.25 -17.26 -10.46
CA SER A 69 -6.60 -17.81 -10.62
C SER A 69 -6.81 -19.08 -9.77
N PRO A 70 -8.02 -19.39 -9.29
CA PRO A 70 -8.32 -20.64 -8.58
C PRO A 70 -7.82 -21.90 -9.30
N ARG A 71 -7.95 -21.92 -10.63
CA ARG A 71 -7.51 -23.04 -11.46
C ARG A 71 -5.99 -23.19 -11.47
N GLU A 72 -5.26 -22.09 -11.58
CA GLU A 72 -3.80 -22.12 -11.48
C GLU A 72 -3.34 -22.50 -10.07
N ALA A 73 -3.94 -21.92 -9.02
CA ALA A 73 -3.60 -22.21 -7.63
C ALA A 73 -3.74 -23.70 -7.28
N ALA A 74 -4.74 -24.39 -7.85
CA ALA A 74 -4.93 -25.83 -7.69
C ALA A 74 -3.90 -26.68 -8.44
N ALA A 75 -3.26 -26.14 -9.49
CA ALA A 75 -2.16 -26.78 -10.21
C ALA A 75 -0.78 -26.44 -9.62
N MET A 76 -0.68 -25.40 -8.80
CA MET A 76 0.55 -24.95 -8.15
C MET A 76 0.95 -25.87 -6.99
N ASP A 77 2.19 -26.36 -7.04
CA ASP A 77 2.85 -27.02 -5.91
C ASP A 77 2.72 -26.13 -4.66
N PRO A 78 2.21 -26.66 -3.52
CA PRO A 78 2.11 -25.91 -2.26
C PRO A 78 3.40 -25.21 -1.83
N ARG A 79 4.58 -25.71 -2.23
CA ARG A 79 5.87 -25.05 -1.98
C ARG A 79 5.99 -23.71 -2.70
N GLN A 80 5.44 -23.59 -3.90
CA GLN A 80 5.41 -22.33 -4.65
C GLN A 80 4.50 -21.30 -3.95
N ARG A 81 3.34 -21.75 -3.48
CA ARG A 81 2.37 -20.94 -2.73
C ARG A 81 2.95 -20.44 -1.41
N LEU A 82 3.58 -21.34 -0.66
CA LEU A 82 4.26 -21.01 0.58
C LEU A 82 5.44 -20.03 0.36
N ALA A 83 6.19 -20.18 -0.74
CA ALA A 83 7.26 -19.24 -1.08
C ALA A 83 6.75 -17.81 -1.29
N LEU A 84 5.60 -17.65 -1.96
CA LEU A 84 4.98 -16.34 -2.20
C LEU A 84 4.55 -15.67 -0.90
N GLU A 85 3.85 -16.39 -0.02
CA GLU A 85 3.44 -15.87 1.28
C GLU A 85 4.64 -15.52 2.17
N LEU A 86 5.63 -16.40 2.26
CA LEU A 86 6.84 -16.14 3.05
C LEU A 86 7.63 -14.94 2.51
N ALA A 87 7.71 -14.77 1.18
CA ALA A 87 8.40 -13.63 0.59
C ALA A 87 7.67 -12.29 0.89
N TRP A 88 6.33 -12.29 0.89
CA TRP A 88 5.56 -11.11 1.30
C TRP A 88 5.86 -10.72 2.74
N GLU A 89 5.74 -11.69 3.65
CA GLU A 89 5.98 -11.49 5.08
C GLU A 89 7.42 -11.09 5.37
N LEU A 90 8.36 -11.58 4.57
CA LEU A 90 9.76 -11.23 4.66
C LEU A 90 10.01 -9.74 4.38
N PHE A 91 9.34 -9.17 3.38
CA PHE A 91 9.42 -7.73 3.13
C PHE A 91 8.76 -6.91 4.25
N GLU A 92 7.61 -7.35 4.76
CA GLU A 92 6.93 -6.65 5.87
C GLU A 92 7.71 -6.71 7.20
N ASP A 93 8.39 -7.83 7.49
CA ASP A 93 9.32 -7.97 8.63
C ASP A 93 10.52 -7.04 8.47
N ALA A 94 11.05 -6.93 7.25
CA ALA A 94 12.12 -5.99 6.90
C ALA A 94 11.67 -4.52 6.83
N ARG A 95 10.37 -4.26 7.02
CA ARG A 95 9.74 -2.92 6.95
C ARG A 95 9.87 -2.28 5.56
N ILE A 96 9.84 -3.11 4.53
CA ILE A 96 9.92 -2.70 3.12
C ILE A 96 8.53 -2.87 2.49
N VAL A 97 8.04 -1.81 1.85
CA VAL A 97 6.79 -1.84 1.07
C VAL A 97 7.03 -2.63 -0.22
N ALA A 98 6.27 -3.69 -0.46
CA ALA A 98 6.51 -4.62 -1.57
C ALA A 98 6.46 -3.95 -2.96
N GLU A 99 5.69 -2.88 -3.13
CA GLU A 99 5.65 -2.10 -4.37
C GLU A 99 6.97 -1.39 -4.66
N SER A 100 7.73 -1.01 -3.62
CA SER A 100 9.01 -0.29 -3.75
C SER A 100 10.15 -1.15 -4.29
N VAL A 101 10.00 -2.47 -4.31
CA VAL A 101 11.03 -3.40 -4.82
C VAL A 101 10.76 -3.89 -6.24
N ARG A 102 9.64 -3.50 -6.84
CA ARG A 102 9.32 -3.87 -8.23
C ARG A 102 10.33 -3.22 -9.16
N GLY A 103 10.93 -3.98 -10.07
CA GLY A 103 11.98 -3.48 -10.96
C GLY A 103 13.40 -3.66 -10.40
N GLU A 104 13.55 -3.94 -9.10
CA GLU A 104 14.87 -3.99 -8.45
C GLU A 104 15.63 -5.29 -8.76
N PRO A 105 16.98 -5.26 -8.82
CA PRO A 105 17.84 -6.41 -9.09
C PRO A 105 18.01 -7.32 -7.86
N ILE A 106 16.90 -7.71 -7.23
CA ILE A 106 16.86 -8.58 -6.07
C ILE A 106 16.94 -10.04 -6.52
N ALA A 107 17.93 -10.78 -6.04
CA ALA A 107 18.07 -12.20 -6.35
C ALA A 107 17.18 -13.08 -5.46
N VAL A 108 16.79 -14.24 -5.96
CA VAL A 108 15.99 -15.25 -5.24
C VAL A 108 16.66 -16.62 -5.35
N TYR A 109 17.20 -17.11 -4.22
CA TYR A 109 17.83 -18.42 -4.12
C TYR A 109 17.06 -19.27 -3.11
N LEU A 110 16.36 -20.33 -3.57
CA LEU A 110 15.55 -21.17 -2.68
C LEU A 110 16.00 -22.63 -2.74
N GLY A 111 16.24 -23.24 -1.58
CA GLY A 111 16.50 -24.67 -1.45
C GLY A 111 15.22 -25.48 -1.50
N ALA A 112 15.12 -26.46 -2.41
CA ALA A 112 14.02 -27.42 -2.44
C ALA A 112 14.47 -28.77 -2.99
N MET A 113 13.93 -29.86 -2.42
CA MET A 113 14.19 -31.24 -2.84
C MET A 113 12.89 -32.01 -2.98
N ASN A 114 12.93 -33.14 -3.68
CA ASN A 114 11.80 -34.00 -4.05
C ASN A 114 10.76 -33.30 -4.96
N ASP A 115 9.92 -34.09 -5.64
CA ASP A 115 8.87 -33.61 -6.56
C ASP A 115 7.52 -34.28 -6.26
N ASP A 116 7.18 -34.39 -4.97
CA ASP A 116 6.00 -35.11 -4.50
C ASP A 116 4.71 -34.64 -5.19
N TYR A 117 4.51 -33.32 -5.34
CA TYR A 117 3.30 -32.80 -5.99
C TYR A 117 3.22 -33.15 -7.47
N ALA A 118 4.36 -33.19 -8.17
CA ALA A 118 4.42 -33.63 -9.56
C ALA A 118 4.06 -35.12 -9.68
N LEU A 119 4.56 -35.94 -8.76
CA LEU A 119 4.21 -37.37 -8.67
C LEU A 119 2.70 -37.54 -8.43
N LEU A 120 2.12 -36.82 -7.46
CA LEU A 120 0.68 -36.85 -7.17
C LEU A 120 -0.15 -36.35 -8.36
N THR A 121 0.32 -35.35 -9.09
CA THR A 121 -0.38 -34.80 -10.26
C THR A 121 -0.52 -35.85 -11.37
N LEU A 122 0.56 -36.58 -11.65
CA LEU A 122 0.58 -37.62 -12.67
C LEU A 122 -0.23 -38.85 -12.26
N ASP A 123 -0.25 -39.20 -10.98
CA ASP A 123 -0.97 -40.36 -10.45
C ASP A 123 -2.48 -40.09 -10.28
N GLN A 124 -2.85 -38.99 -9.62
CA GLN A 124 -4.22 -38.75 -9.16
C GLN A 124 -5.06 -37.89 -10.12
N ALA A 125 -4.42 -37.15 -11.02
CA ALA A 125 -5.10 -36.19 -11.91
C ALA A 125 -4.71 -36.28 -13.41
N PRO A 126 -4.42 -37.46 -14.00
CA PRO A 126 -3.90 -37.54 -15.37
C PRO A 126 -4.87 -36.99 -16.44
N GLY A 127 -6.19 -37.05 -16.19
CA GLY A 127 -7.22 -36.50 -17.08
C GLY A 127 -7.58 -35.03 -16.84
N LYS A 128 -6.90 -34.35 -15.89
CA LYS A 128 -7.15 -32.95 -15.52
C LYS A 128 -5.94 -32.05 -15.78
N LEU A 129 -4.95 -32.56 -16.51
CA LEU A 129 -3.79 -31.77 -16.94
C LEU A 129 -4.24 -30.64 -17.88
N ASP A 130 -3.73 -29.45 -17.62
CA ASP A 130 -3.93 -28.26 -18.44
C ASP A 130 -2.63 -27.47 -18.58
N HIS A 131 -2.71 -26.28 -19.17
CA HIS A 131 -1.52 -25.47 -19.44
C HIS A 131 -0.81 -24.97 -18.18
N TYR A 132 -1.50 -24.91 -17.02
CA TYR A 132 -0.88 -24.55 -15.74
C TYR A 132 -0.07 -25.68 -15.12
N SER A 133 -0.41 -26.93 -15.44
CA SER A 133 0.15 -28.13 -14.78
C SER A 133 1.67 -28.23 -14.91
N PHE A 134 2.24 -27.82 -16.05
CA PHE A 134 3.70 -27.89 -16.28
C PHE A 134 4.47 -26.91 -15.37
N ALA A 135 4.06 -25.65 -15.33
CA ALA A 135 4.70 -24.65 -14.47
C ALA A 135 4.38 -24.90 -12.99
N GLY A 136 3.14 -25.28 -12.68
CA GLY A 136 2.66 -25.55 -11.33
C GLY A 136 3.39 -26.70 -10.63
N ALA A 137 3.77 -27.76 -11.35
CA ALA A 137 4.50 -28.90 -10.76
C ALA A 137 6.03 -28.78 -10.83
N SER A 138 6.57 -27.79 -11.57
CA SER A 138 8.01 -27.66 -11.78
C SER A 138 8.73 -27.07 -10.56
N ARG A 139 9.78 -27.76 -10.10
CA ARG A 139 10.61 -27.34 -8.96
C ARG A 139 11.32 -26.00 -9.18
N GLY A 140 11.76 -25.75 -10.42
CA GLY A 140 12.40 -24.48 -10.78
C GLY A 140 11.48 -23.27 -10.59
N MET A 141 10.16 -23.48 -10.66
CA MET A 141 9.19 -22.39 -10.52
C MET A 141 9.00 -21.90 -9.08
N ILE A 142 9.54 -22.58 -8.07
CA ILE A 142 9.46 -22.15 -6.66
C ILE A 142 10.13 -20.78 -6.48
N ALA A 143 11.37 -20.61 -6.94
CA ALA A 143 12.04 -19.31 -6.91
C ALA A 143 11.45 -18.34 -7.96
N ASN A 144 11.21 -18.81 -9.17
CA ASN A 144 10.78 -17.95 -10.28
C ASN A 144 9.42 -17.31 -10.06
N ARG A 145 8.50 -17.95 -9.33
CA ARG A 145 7.21 -17.34 -8.98
C ARG A 145 7.35 -16.20 -7.98
N VAL A 146 8.30 -16.28 -7.05
CA VAL A 146 8.61 -15.14 -6.16
C VAL A 146 9.11 -13.96 -7.01
N SER A 147 10.09 -14.20 -7.88
CA SER A 147 10.59 -13.15 -8.78
C SER A 147 9.51 -12.57 -9.68
N TYR A 148 8.62 -13.41 -10.23
CA TYR A 148 7.50 -12.97 -11.06
C TYR A 148 6.46 -12.17 -10.27
N GLY A 149 5.99 -12.67 -9.12
CA GLY A 149 4.96 -12.03 -8.31
C GLY A 149 5.36 -10.65 -7.79
N PHE A 150 6.63 -10.52 -7.40
CA PHE A 150 7.20 -9.26 -6.90
C PHE A 150 7.92 -8.43 -7.97
N ALA A 151 7.93 -8.86 -9.23
CA ALA A 151 8.63 -8.21 -10.36
C ALA A 151 10.10 -7.91 -10.07
N LEU A 152 10.84 -8.90 -9.58
CA LEU A 152 12.26 -8.81 -9.25
C LEU A 152 13.12 -9.19 -10.47
N HIS A 153 14.23 -8.48 -10.68
CA HIS A 153 15.09 -8.65 -11.86
C HIS A 153 16.43 -9.34 -11.57
N GLY A 154 16.72 -9.71 -10.32
CA GLY A 154 17.93 -10.45 -9.98
C GLY A 154 17.86 -11.93 -10.41
N PRO A 155 18.98 -12.67 -10.29
CA PRO A 155 19.02 -14.12 -10.53
C PRO A 155 17.98 -14.86 -9.68
N SER A 156 17.24 -15.78 -10.29
CA SER A 156 16.18 -16.54 -9.63
C SER A 156 16.39 -18.03 -9.88
N MET A 157 16.69 -18.79 -8.82
CA MET A 157 16.96 -20.23 -8.95
C MET A 157 16.57 -21.06 -7.73
N THR A 158 16.08 -22.25 -8.01
CA THR A 158 15.90 -23.31 -7.01
C THR A 158 17.14 -24.22 -6.99
N VAL A 159 17.66 -24.50 -5.79
CA VAL A 159 18.87 -25.31 -5.57
C VAL A 159 18.51 -26.62 -4.87
N ASP A 160 19.09 -27.73 -5.34
CA ASP A 160 19.01 -29.04 -4.68
C ASP A 160 20.41 -29.57 -4.40
N CYS A 161 20.76 -29.59 -3.12
CA CYS A 161 21.94 -30.23 -2.56
C CYS A 161 21.52 -31.19 -1.43
N GLY A 162 20.29 -31.71 -1.48
CA GLY A 162 19.66 -32.43 -0.38
C GLY A 162 19.41 -31.54 0.83
N GLN A 163 19.79 -32.01 2.02
CA GLN A 163 19.52 -31.35 3.30
C GLN A 163 20.27 -30.01 3.48
N SER A 164 21.37 -29.78 2.73
CA SER A 164 22.14 -28.53 2.79
C SER A 164 21.62 -27.42 1.86
N SER A 165 20.58 -27.70 1.05
CA SER A 165 20.09 -26.80 0.00
C SER A 165 19.82 -25.36 0.47
N SER A 166 19.22 -25.15 1.64
CA SER A 166 18.92 -23.80 2.13
C SER A 166 20.17 -23.00 2.54
N LEU A 167 21.19 -23.63 3.14
CA LEU A 167 22.45 -22.91 3.43
C LEU A 167 23.30 -22.70 2.18
N VAL A 168 23.21 -23.60 1.20
CA VAL A 168 23.78 -23.36 -0.14
C VAL A 168 23.13 -22.13 -0.77
N ALA A 169 21.81 -22.00 -0.70
CA ALA A 169 21.10 -20.83 -1.18
C ALA A 169 21.53 -19.52 -0.47
N VAL A 170 21.70 -19.56 0.87
CA VAL A 170 22.23 -18.42 1.65
C VAL A 170 23.66 -18.07 1.22
N HIS A 171 24.51 -19.06 0.96
CA HIS A 171 25.86 -18.83 0.46
C HIS A 171 25.85 -18.16 -0.92
N LEU A 172 25.03 -18.65 -1.86
CA LEU A 172 24.91 -18.06 -3.20
C LEU A 172 24.41 -16.61 -3.15
N ALA A 173 23.41 -16.34 -2.29
CA ALA A 173 22.90 -15.00 -2.06
C ALA A 173 23.97 -14.06 -1.48
N ARG A 174 24.78 -14.54 -0.53
CA ARG A 174 25.92 -13.78 -0.01
C ARG A 174 26.95 -13.47 -1.11
N GLU A 175 27.32 -14.45 -1.93
CA GLU A 175 28.29 -14.23 -2.99
C GLU A 175 27.76 -13.30 -4.09
N TYR A 176 26.46 -13.35 -4.40
CA TYR A 176 25.81 -12.36 -5.27
C TYR A 176 25.95 -10.94 -4.73
N LEU A 177 25.66 -10.72 -3.44
CA LEU A 177 25.75 -9.42 -2.78
C LEU A 177 27.18 -8.91 -2.58
N ARG A 178 28.17 -9.82 -2.62
CA ARG A 178 29.60 -9.46 -2.59
C ARG A 178 30.17 -9.12 -3.97
N GLY A 179 29.49 -9.51 -5.05
CA GLY A 179 29.94 -9.25 -6.41
C GLY A 179 30.01 -7.74 -6.70
N ALA A 180 30.95 -7.33 -7.55
CA ALA A 180 31.02 -5.95 -8.03
C ALA A 180 29.90 -5.72 -9.07
N GLY A 181 28.78 -5.11 -8.67
CA GLY A 181 27.65 -4.81 -9.54
C GLY A 181 26.46 -4.16 -8.80
N ASP A 182 25.31 -4.05 -9.47
CA ASP A 182 24.08 -3.43 -8.98
C ASP A 182 23.31 -4.28 -7.94
N ALA A 183 23.95 -5.25 -7.29
CA ALA A 183 23.30 -6.17 -6.36
C ALA A 183 22.86 -5.46 -5.07
N THR A 184 21.57 -5.20 -4.92
CA THR A 184 21.02 -4.45 -3.77
C THR A 184 20.57 -5.35 -2.63
N MET A 185 19.85 -6.43 -2.95
CA MET A 185 19.28 -7.37 -1.97
C MET A 185 19.20 -8.80 -2.53
N ALA A 186 19.04 -9.78 -1.64
CA ALA A 186 18.76 -11.16 -2.03
C ALA A 186 17.84 -11.87 -1.03
N ILE A 187 16.87 -12.63 -1.54
CA ILE A 187 16.05 -13.58 -0.78
C ILE A 187 16.75 -14.94 -0.80
N ALA A 188 16.95 -15.53 0.38
CA ALA A 188 17.56 -16.84 0.52
C ALA A 188 16.83 -17.71 1.53
N GLY A 189 16.81 -19.02 1.32
CA GLY A 189 16.19 -19.93 2.29
C GLY A 189 15.89 -21.30 1.71
N GLY A 190 14.89 -21.99 2.25
CA GLY A 190 14.42 -23.24 1.67
C GLY A 190 13.04 -23.64 2.15
N ILE A 191 12.40 -24.51 1.36
CA ILE A 191 11.03 -24.97 1.56
C ILE A 191 10.97 -26.47 1.28
N HIS A 192 10.34 -27.22 2.17
CA HIS A 192 10.18 -28.65 2.06
C HIS A 192 8.83 -29.08 2.61
N LEU A 193 8.11 -29.93 1.88
CA LEU A 193 6.81 -30.47 2.27
C LEU A 193 6.76 -31.96 1.97
N ASN A 194 6.12 -32.74 2.84
CA ASN A 194 5.98 -34.19 2.73
C ASN A 194 4.58 -34.52 2.19
N LEU A 195 4.43 -34.56 0.86
CA LEU A 195 3.10 -34.68 0.24
C LEU A 195 2.80 -36.11 -0.23
N ALA A 196 3.80 -36.86 -0.68
CA ALA A 196 3.62 -38.21 -1.22
C ALA A 196 4.09 -39.28 -0.23
N SER A 197 3.26 -40.30 -0.03
CA SER A 197 3.56 -41.41 0.88
C SER A 197 4.72 -42.27 0.40
N GLU A 198 4.90 -42.34 -0.93
CA GLU A 198 5.92 -43.07 -1.66
C GLU A 198 7.32 -42.55 -1.31
N THR A 199 7.48 -41.22 -1.30
CA THR A 199 8.72 -40.56 -0.88
C THR A 199 9.05 -40.89 0.57
N GLY A 200 8.04 -40.89 1.45
CA GLY A 200 8.24 -41.30 2.85
C GLY A 200 8.69 -42.75 2.99
N ARG A 201 8.16 -43.66 2.19
CA ARG A 201 8.62 -45.06 2.19
C ARG A 201 10.07 -45.18 1.71
N LEU A 202 10.47 -44.42 0.69
CA LEU A 202 11.86 -44.41 0.21
C LEU A 202 12.83 -43.96 1.30
N GLU A 203 12.49 -42.91 2.06
CA GLU A 203 13.32 -42.43 3.17
C GLU A 203 13.40 -43.43 4.32
N THR A 204 12.30 -44.12 4.64
CA THR A 204 12.30 -45.18 5.66
C THR A 204 13.21 -46.36 5.24
N GLU A 205 13.11 -46.80 3.97
CA GLU A 205 13.97 -47.88 3.43
C GLU A 205 15.44 -47.45 3.31
N PHE A 206 15.71 -46.14 3.17
CA PHE A 206 17.07 -45.60 3.25
C PHE A 206 17.69 -45.77 4.64
N GLY A 207 16.87 -45.95 5.69
CA GLY A 207 17.32 -46.34 7.03
C GLY A 207 17.82 -45.18 7.91
N ALA A 208 17.56 -43.93 7.53
CA ALA A 208 17.94 -42.75 8.30
C ALA A 208 16.79 -42.16 9.15
N VAL A 209 15.57 -42.68 8.99
CA VAL A 209 14.39 -42.26 9.76
C VAL A 209 14.38 -42.97 11.13
N SER A 210 14.16 -42.20 12.19
CA SER A 210 14.11 -42.68 13.58
C SER A 210 12.96 -43.67 13.79
N ALA A 211 13.26 -44.84 14.36
CA ALA A 211 12.25 -45.84 14.72
C ALA A 211 11.49 -45.47 16.01
N SER A 212 12.14 -44.71 16.89
CA SER A 212 11.57 -44.19 18.14
C SER A 212 10.68 -42.96 17.94
N GLY A 213 10.71 -42.36 16.75
CA GLY A 213 9.87 -41.21 16.41
C GLY A 213 10.32 -39.91 17.07
N ARG A 214 11.58 -39.83 17.55
CA ARG A 214 12.18 -38.64 18.16
C ARG A 214 13.60 -38.44 17.65
N THR A 215 14.02 -37.19 17.50
CA THR A 215 15.40 -36.89 17.09
C THR A 215 16.30 -36.83 18.32
N TYR A 216 17.20 -37.80 18.45
CA TYR A 216 18.15 -37.94 19.55
C TYR A 216 19.54 -37.40 19.18
N ALA A 217 19.62 -36.11 18.80
CA ALA A 217 20.86 -35.50 18.34
C ALA A 217 21.96 -35.59 19.43
N PHE A 218 23.09 -36.22 19.06
CA PHE A 218 24.28 -36.45 19.87
C PHE A 218 24.10 -37.37 21.09
N ASP A 219 22.92 -37.94 21.28
CA ASP A 219 22.61 -38.81 22.42
C ASP A 219 22.93 -40.29 22.12
N ALA A 220 23.23 -41.06 23.16
CA ALA A 220 23.46 -42.51 23.05
C ALA A 220 22.33 -43.29 22.35
N ARG A 221 21.11 -42.76 22.35
CA ARG A 221 19.91 -43.36 21.74
C ARG A 221 19.69 -42.95 20.28
N ALA A 222 20.59 -42.16 19.67
CA ALA A 222 20.57 -41.81 18.26
C ALA A 222 20.21 -43.01 17.38
N ASP A 223 19.06 -42.95 16.70
CA ASP A 223 18.53 -44.00 15.83
C ASP A 223 18.02 -43.49 14.47
N GLY A 224 18.17 -42.19 14.21
CA GLY A 224 17.70 -41.52 13.00
C GLY A 224 17.08 -40.15 13.28
N TYR A 225 16.59 -39.51 12.22
CA TYR A 225 15.84 -38.25 12.30
C TYR A 225 14.33 -38.48 12.18
N VAL A 226 13.52 -37.57 12.72
CA VAL A 226 12.08 -37.52 12.44
C VAL A 226 11.82 -36.69 11.19
N ARG A 227 11.07 -37.22 10.23
CA ARG A 227 10.69 -36.46 9.02
C ARG A 227 9.82 -35.26 9.40
N SER A 228 10.10 -34.12 8.79
CA SER A 228 9.35 -32.89 9.04
C SER A 228 9.30 -32.02 7.79
N GLU A 229 8.54 -30.94 7.86
CA GLU A 229 8.28 -30.02 6.76
C GLU A 229 8.20 -28.58 7.25
N GLY A 230 8.26 -27.64 6.32
CA GLY A 230 8.22 -26.22 6.60
C GLY A 230 9.05 -25.40 5.60
N GLY A 231 9.08 -24.10 5.83
CA GLY A 231 9.83 -23.15 5.03
C GLY A 231 10.36 -22.01 5.87
N GLY A 232 11.56 -21.53 5.53
CA GLY A 232 12.16 -20.38 6.17
C GLY A 232 12.95 -19.57 5.15
N LEU A 233 12.73 -18.26 5.13
CA LEU A 233 13.40 -17.30 4.26
C LEU A 233 14.07 -16.19 5.09
N VAL A 234 15.19 -15.67 4.56
CA VAL A 234 15.90 -14.49 5.05
C VAL A 234 16.09 -13.48 3.92
N LEU A 235 15.98 -12.19 4.26
CA LEU A 235 16.27 -11.09 3.33
C LEU A 235 17.64 -10.53 3.67
N LEU A 236 18.51 -10.54 2.66
CA LEU A 236 19.91 -10.21 2.78
C LEU A 236 20.21 -8.91 2.05
N LYS A 237 21.09 -8.09 2.66
CA LYS A 237 21.56 -6.83 2.10
C LYS A 237 23.02 -6.60 2.50
N PRO A 238 23.88 -5.98 1.68
CA PRO A 238 25.21 -5.59 2.13
C PRO A 238 25.12 -4.77 3.42
N LEU A 239 25.88 -5.13 4.46
CA LEU A 239 25.73 -4.54 5.79
C LEU A 239 25.88 -3.02 5.77
N ARG A 240 26.83 -2.51 4.99
CA ARG A 240 27.03 -1.08 4.80
C ARG A 240 25.78 -0.39 4.24
N ALA A 241 25.19 -0.92 3.17
CA ALA A 241 23.99 -0.37 2.56
C ALA A 241 22.80 -0.45 3.52
N ALA A 242 22.66 -1.54 4.28
CA ALA A 242 21.62 -1.67 5.29
C ALA A 242 21.72 -0.61 6.40
N LEU A 243 22.93 -0.27 6.83
CA LEU A 243 23.19 0.81 7.80
C LEU A 243 22.91 2.20 7.22
N GLU A 244 23.34 2.44 5.98
CA GLU A 244 23.13 3.72 5.26
C GLU A 244 21.63 3.99 5.03
N ASP A 245 20.87 2.95 4.70
CA ASP A 245 19.41 3.04 4.47
C ASP A 245 18.58 2.97 5.75
N GLY A 246 19.23 2.83 6.92
CA GLY A 246 18.55 2.77 8.22
C GLY A 246 17.68 1.52 8.42
N ASN A 247 18.01 0.41 7.76
CA ASN A 247 17.29 -0.85 7.91
C ASN A 247 17.46 -1.42 9.34
N SER A 248 16.43 -2.11 9.82
CA SER A 248 16.51 -2.88 11.06
C SER A 248 17.35 -4.14 10.80
N ILE A 249 18.56 -4.20 11.37
CA ILE A 249 19.45 -5.36 11.22
C ILE A 249 19.13 -6.35 12.33
N ARG A 250 18.76 -7.57 11.95
CA ARG A 250 18.44 -8.67 12.89
C ARG A 250 19.68 -9.45 13.30
N ALA A 251 20.56 -9.73 12.33
CA ALA A 251 21.86 -10.35 12.54
C ALA A 251 22.77 -10.06 11.34
N VAL A 252 24.04 -10.46 11.43
CA VAL A 252 25.04 -10.27 10.37
C VAL A 252 25.67 -11.60 9.99
N ILE A 253 25.67 -11.95 8.71
CA ILE A 253 26.46 -13.05 8.16
C ILE A 253 27.87 -12.54 7.88
N LEU A 254 28.85 -13.02 8.65
CA LEU A 254 30.26 -12.65 8.48
C LEU A 254 30.91 -13.46 7.36
N GLY A 255 30.67 -14.77 7.34
CA GLY A 255 31.31 -15.71 6.43
C GLY A 255 30.46 -16.93 6.15
N ALA A 256 30.72 -17.57 5.03
CA ALA A 256 30.10 -18.83 4.65
C ALA A 256 31.06 -19.62 3.76
N ALA A 257 30.96 -20.95 3.79
CA ALA A 257 31.70 -21.82 2.90
C ALA A 257 30.86 -23.04 2.50
N LEU A 258 31.12 -23.52 1.29
CA LEU A 258 30.61 -24.79 0.75
C LEU A 258 31.75 -25.78 0.56
N GLY A 259 31.51 -27.05 0.82
CA GLY A 259 32.48 -28.14 0.63
C GLY A 259 31.82 -29.41 0.10
N SER A 260 32.65 -30.41 -0.22
CA SER A 260 32.17 -31.75 -0.57
C SER A 260 32.91 -32.80 0.23
N ALA A 261 32.18 -33.80 0.73
CA ALA A 261 32.75 -34.99 1.33
C ALA A 261 33.60 -35.81 0.35
N GLY A 262 33.43 -35.59 -0.97
CA GLY A 262 34.17 -36.28 -2.01
C GLY A 262 33.97 -37.79 -1.95
N HIS A 263 35.06 -38.55 -2.08
CA HIS A 263 35.02 -39.99 -1.96
C HIS A 263 35.17 -40.41 -0.49
N THR A 264 34.15 -41.10 0.06
CA THR A 264 34.18 -41.65 1.41
C THR A 264 34.14 -43.18 1.37
N ALA A 265 34.84 -43.83 2.29
CA ALA A 265 34.89 -45.30 2.37
C ALA A 265 33.54 -45.93 2.73
N GLY A 266 32.64 -45.17 3.36
CA GLY A 266 31.29 -45.58 3.72
C GLY A 266 30.25 -45.48 2.59
N GLY A 267 30.66 -45.05 1.38
CA GLY A 267 29.78 -44.89 0.23
C GLY A 267 29.20 -43.48 0.10
N LEU A 268 28.45 -43.22 -0.97
CA LEU A 268 28.03 -41.87 -1.39
C LEU A 268 27.38 -41.03 -0.28
N ALA A 269 26.55 -41.66 0.56
CA ALA A 269 25.80 -40.98 1.61
C ALA A 269 26.49 -40.96 2.98
N ALA A 270 27.71 -41.49 3.08
CA ALA A 270 28.46 -41.46 4.34
C ALA A 270 29.14 -40.09 4.54
N PRO A 271 29.02 -39.50 5.74
CA PRO A 271 29.63 -38.22 6.07
C PRO A 271 31.17 -38.33 6.18
N SER A 272 31.84 -37.18 6.32
CA SER A 272 33.30 -37.09 6.43
C SER A 272 33.72 -36.00 7.40
N ALA A 273 34.26 -36.41 8.56
CA ALA A 273 34.69 -35.47 9.61
C ALA A 273 35.72 -34.46 9.09
N ALA A 274 36.66 -34.90 8.26
CA ALA A 274 37.67 -34.03 7.67
C ALA A 274 37.06 -32.97 6.73
N ALA A 275 36.03 -33.35 5.95
CA ALA A 275 35.35 -32.40 5.05
C ALA A 275 34.43 -31.43 5.81
N GLU A 276 33.81 -31.89 6.90
CA GLU A 276 33.02 -31.05 7.81
C GLU A 276 33.92 -30.05 8.56
N ALA A 277 35.07 -30.50 9.07
CA ALA A 277 36.06 -29.63 9.70
C ALA A 277 36.65 -28.60 8.71
N ASP A 278 36.95 -29.01 7.46
CA ASP A 278 37.41 -28.12 6.41
C ASP A 278 36.40 -27.01 6.09
N VAL A 279 35.12 -27.35 5.88
CA VAL A 279 34.11 -26.34 5.54
C VAL A 279 33.90 -25.35 6.70
N MET A 280 33.95 -25.81 7.95
CA MET A 280 33.88 -24.93 9.13
C MET A 280 35.06 -23.96 9.18
N ARG A 281 36.30 -24.47 9.00
CA ARG A 281 37.51 -23.62 8.97
C ARG A 281 37.48 -22.60 7.84
N ARG A 282 37.02 -22.99 6.65
CA ARG A 282 36.91 -22.06 5.52
C ARG A 282 35.84 -21.00 5.74
N ALA A 283 34.72 -21.34 6.39
CA ALA A 283 33.70 -20.37 6.75
C ALA A 283 34.22 -19.35 7.79
N MET A 284 34.96 -19.82 8.80
CA MET A 284 35.63 -18.96 9.79
C MET A 284 36.71 -18.07 9.13
N ALA A 285 37.52 -18.62 8.24
CA ALA A 285 38.49 -17.85 7.47
C ALA A 285 37.84 -16.79 6.57
N SER A 286 36.70 -17.12 5.93
CA SER A 286 35.88 -16.19 5.13
C SER A 286 35.24 -15.07 5.98
N ALA A 287 34.99 -15.35 7.26
CA ALA A 287 34.48 -14.39 8.24
C ALA A 287 35.59 -13.57 8.94
N GLY A 288 36.86 -14.00 8.86
CA GLY A 288 37.96 -13.41 9.62
C GLY A 288 37.88 -13.66 11.13
N VAL A 289 37.29 -14.77 11.56
CA VAL A 289 37.11 -15.11 12.99
C VAL A 289 37.90 -16.36 13.39
N ASP A 290 38.34 -16.41 14.64
CA ASP A 290 39.01 -17.56 15.25
C ASP A 290 38.01 -18.50 15.95
N PRO A 291 38.28 -19.82 16.04
CA PRO A 291 37.45 -20.74 16.80
C PRO A 291 37.13 -20.28 18.24
N ASN A 292 37.99 -19.50 18.91
CA ASN A 292 37.74 -18.94 20.25
C ASN A 292 36.64 -17.87 20.31
N GLN A 293 36.26 -17.28 19.18
CA GLN A 293 35.23 -16.24 19.12
C GLN A 293 33.82 -16.82 18.93
N ILE A 294 33.69 -18.08 18.54
CA ILE A 294 32.39 -18.74 18.30
C ILE A 294 31.83 -19.30 19.60
N ASP A 295 30.70 -18.79 20.06
CA ASP A 295 30.10 -19.22 21.33
C ASP A 295 29.19 -20.44 21.16
N TYR A 296 28.52 -20.54 20.01
CA TYR A 296 27.44 -21.48 19.76
C TYR A 296 27.51 -22.10 18.36
N ILE A 297 27.19 -23.38 18.26
CA ILE A 297 26.98 -24.10 17.01
C ILE A 297 25.56 -24.66 16.98
N GLU A 298 24.79 -24.19 16.01
CA GLU A 298 23.59 -24.88 15.54
C GLU A 298 24.02 -25.94 14.53
N ALA A 299 24.03 -27.18 14.99
CA ALA A 299 24.59 -28.31 14.28
C ALA A 299 23.65 -28.83 13.17
N HIS A 300 24.19 -29.68 12.30
CA HIS A 300 23.36 -30.51 11.46
C HIS A 300 22.59 -31.53 12.32
N GLY A 301 23.24 -32.18 13.29
CA GLY A 301 22.67 -32.87 14.45
C GLY A 301 21.37 -33.63 14.13
N THR A 302 21.50 -34.71 13.37
CA THR A 302 20.34 -35.45 12.83
C THR A 302 19.84 -36.55 13.74
N GLY A 303 20.55 -36.89 14.81
CA GLY A 303 20.20 -38.06 15.62
C GLY A 303 20.61 -39.37 14.94
N THR A 304 21.44 -39.33 13.90
CA THR A 304 21.94 -40.55 13.24
C THR A 304 23.26 -40.95 13.88
N ARG A 305 23.45 -42.23 14.21
CA ARG A 305 24.67 -42.69 14.91
C ARG A 305 25.97 -42.30 14.20
N ILE A 306 26.02 -42.54 12.89
CA ILE A 306 27.22 -42.25 12.09
C ILE A 306 27.37 -40.74 11.90
N GLY A 307 26.28 -40.02 11.59
CA GLY A 307 26.31 -38.57 11.37
C GLY A 307 26.75 -37.81 12.61
N ASP A 308 26.09 -38.05 13.75
CA ASP A 308 26.37 -37.31 14.98
C ASP A 308 27.78 -37.62 15.52
N THR A 309 28.27 -38.86 15.39
CA THR A 309 29.65 -39.21 15.75
C THR A 309 30.66 -38.48 14.85
N THR A 310 30.37 -38.41 13.54
CA THR A 310 31.26 -37.76 12.56
C THR A 310 31.29 -36.25 12.77
N GLU A 311 30.13 -35.64 13.02
CA GLU A 311 30.01 -34.20 13.28
C GLU A 311 30.68 -33.81 14.60
N ALA A 312 30.51 -34.60 15.66
CA ALA A 312 31.19 -34.37 16.93
C ALA A 312 32.73 -34.45 16.80
N GLN A 313 33.24 -35.41 16.01
CA GLN A 313 34.67 -35.51 15.71
C GLN A 313 35.18 -34.28 14.96
N ALA A 314 34.45 -33.82 13.93
CA ALA A 314 34.79 -32.63 13.18
C ALA A 314 34.82 -31.37 14.06
N LEU A 315 33.80 -31.20 14.91
CA LEU A 315 33.71 -30.08 15.84
C LEU A 315 34.85 -30.10 16.86
N SER A 316 35.17 -31.26 17.41
CA SER A 316 36.31 -31.41 18.32
C SER A 316 37.62 -30.99 17.65
N GLU A 317 37.84 -31.36 16.39
CA GLU A 317 39.05 -30.99 15.64
C GLU A 317 39.13 -29.48 15.37
N VAL A 318 37.99 -28.81 15.14
CA VAL A 318 37.92 -27.37 14.88
C VAL A 318 38.12 -26.57 16.17
N PHE A 319 37.57 -27.05 17.29
CA PHE A 319 37.51 -26.33 18.56
C PHE A 319 38.50 -26.82 19.62
N ALA A 320 39.42 -27.73 19.26
CA ALA A 320 40.42 -28.31 20.17
C ALA A 320 41.28 -27.28 20.92
N THR A 321 41.45 -26.07 20.38
CA THR A 321 42.27 -24.99 20.96
C THR A 321 41.48 -24.04 21.85
N ARG A 322 40.17 -24.27 22.05
CA ARG A 322 39.35 -23.41 22.92
C ARG A 322 39.62 -23.66 24.39
N GLU A 323 39.65 -22.58 25.17
CA GLU A 323 39.79 -22.65 26.63
C GLU A 323 38.48 -23.07 27.31
N THR A 324 37.33 -22.72 26.72
CA THR A 324 36.00 -23.06 27.23
C THR A 324 35.20 -23.83 26.18
N PRO A 325 34.42 -24.86 26.57
CA PRO A 325 33.60 -25.60 25.64
C PRO A 325 32.69 -24.71 24.79
N VAL A 326 32.50 -25.07 23.52
CA VAL A 326 31.52 -24.40 22.64
C VAL A 326 30.14 -24.98 22.89
N TRP A 327 29.11 -24.11 22.93
CA TRP A 327 27.74 -24.57 23.08
C TRP A 327 27.25 -25.24 21.79
N LEU A 328 26.51 -26.32 21.93
CA LEU A 328 25.99 -27.13 20.82
C LEU A 328 24.48 -27.31 20.96
N GLY A 329 23.76 -27.29 19.84
CA GLY A 329 22.37 -27.71 19.79
C GLY A 329 21.88 -28.02 18.38
N SER A 330 20.68 -28.59 18.28
CA SER A 330 20.01 -28.85 17.00
C SER A 330 18.51 -28.61 17.12
N VAL A 331 17.97 -27.74 16.27
CA VAL A 331 16.53 -27.47 16.12
C VAL A 331 15.74 -28.71 15.74
N LYS A 332 16.39 -29.74 15.18
CA LYS A 332 15.73 -30.99 14.77
C LYS A 332 15.22 -31.79 15.95
N SER A 333 15.74 -31.52 17.16
CA SER A 333 15.21 -32.06 18.41
C SER A 333 13.85 -31.46 18.78
N ASN A 334 13.53 -30.25 18.31
CA ASN A 334 12.24 -29.60 18.50
C ASN A 334 11.26 -29.96 17.36
N ILE A 335 11.64 -29.72 16.11
CA ILE A 335 10.68 -29.75 14.98
C ILE A 335 10.91 -30.90 14.00
N GLY A 336 11.87 -31.80 14.25
CA GLY A 336 12.30 -32.81 13.29
C GLY A 336 13.13 -32.21 12.13
N HIS A 337 13.42 -33.04 11.13
CA HIS A 337 14.23 -32.67 9.97
C HIS A 337 13.36 -32.14 8.83
N THR A 338 13.38 -30.83 8.60
CA THR A 338 12.60 -30.13 7.58
C THR A 338 13.21 -30.20 6.17
N GLY A 339 13.84 -31.34 5.82
CA GLY A 339 14.46 -31.58 4.52
C GLY A 339 15.35 -30.43 4.01
N ALA A 340 15.05 -29.92 2.82
CA ALA A 340 15.77 -28.80 2.20
C ALA A 340 15.70 -27.48 3.00
N ALA A 341 14.71 -27.30 3.87
CA ALA A 341 14.56 -26.13 4.73
C ALA A 341 15.34 -26.22 6.06
N ALA A 342 16.00 -27.34 6.36
CA ALA A 342 16.64 -27.57 7.66
C ALA A 342 17.74 -26.56 7.99
N GLY A 343 18.53 -26.16 7.00
CA GLY A 343 19.54 -25.12 7.14
C GLY A 343 18.95 -23.76 7.49
N ALA A 344 17.87 -23.36 6.81
CA ALA A 344 17.14 -22.13 7.11
C ALA A 344 16.52 -22.16 8.51
N ALA A 345 15.94 -23.29 8.95
CA ALA A 345 15.40 -23.44 10.31
C ALA A 345 16.47 -23.20 11.38
N GLY A 346 17.66 -23.80 11.21
CA GLY A 346 18.80 -23.59 12.10
C GLY A 346 19.31 -22.15 12.09
N LEU A 347 19.40 -21.54 10.91
CA LEU A 347 19.78 -20.12 10.78
C LEU A 347 18.79 -19.20 11.49
N ILE A 348 17.49 -19.40 11.29
CA ILE A 348 16.43 -18.59 11.91
C ILE A 348 16.45 -18.74 13.43
N LYS A 349 16.56 -19.98 13.95
CA LYS A 349 16.74 -20.21 15.40
C LYS A 349 17.96 -19.44 15.93
N THR A 350 19.07 -19.45 15.18
CA THR A 350 20.30 -18.76 15.57
C THR A 350 20.11 -17.24 15.60
N VAL A 351 19.44 -16.66 14.59
CA VAL A 351 19.09 -15.23 14.58
C VAL A 351 18.24 -14.86 15.79
N LEU A 352 17.17 -15.61 16.07
CA LEU A 352 16.29 -15.36 17.21
C LEU A 352 17.02 -15.51 18.55
N SER A 353 17.97 -16.46 18.64
CA SER A 353 18.83 -16.66 19.82
C SER A 353 19.75 -15.45 20.06
N LEU A 354 20.32 -14.87 19.00
CA LEU A 354 21.15 -13.66 19.08
C LEU A 354 20.35 -12.44 19.53
N GLU A 355 19.14 -12.26 18.99
CA GLU A 355 18.21 -11.16 19.32
C GLU A 355 17.79 -11.22 20.79
N ASN A 356 17.37 -12.40 21.26
CA ASN A 356 16.91 -12.60 22.63
C ASN A 356 18.05 -12.80 23.64
N GLY A 357 19.28 -13.02 23.17
CA GLY A 357 20.44 -13.25 24.02
C GLY A 357 20.32 -14.51 24.88
N ALA A 358 19.79 -15.59 24.31
CA ALA A 358 19.65 -16.88 24.97
C ALA A 358 19.82 -18.02 23.95
N ILE A 359 20.35 -19.16 24.40
CA ILE A 359 20.52 -20.39 23.61
C ILE A 359 19.43 -21.38 24.05
N PRO A 360 18.48 -21.74 23.16
CA PRO A 360 17.46 -22.74 23.46
C PRO A 360 18.05 -24.12 23.78
N ALA A 361 17.30 -24.93 24.52
CA ALA A 361 17.67 -26.32 24.79
C ALA A 361 17.63 -27.16 23.50
N SER A 362 18.64 -27.99 23.30
CA SER A 362 18.61 -29.15 22.41
C SER A 362 17.93 -30.29 23.17
N LEU A 363 16.74 -30.68 22.73
CA LEU A 363 15.94 -31.67 23.42
C LEU A 363 16.56 -33.07 23.28
N ASN A 364 16.09 -33.99 24.13
CA ASN A 364 16.36 -35.42 24.05
C ASN A 364 17.80 -35.88 24.33
N TYR A 365 18.71 -34.97 24.68
CA TYR A 365 20.06 -35.32 25.12
C TYR A 365 20.12 -35.59 26.63
N VAL A 366 20.54 -36.78 27.02
CA VAL A 366 20.77 -37.18 28.43
C VAL A 366 22.17 -37.74 28.67
N GLY A 367 22.92 -38.05 27.61
CA GLY A 367 24.30 -38.51 27.71
C GLY A 367 24.87 -39.00 26.38
N ASP A 368 26.19 -39.01 26.32
CA ASP A 368 26.96 -39.28 25.10
C ASP A 368 26.82 -40.71 24.58
N SER A 369 26.86 -40.82 23.25
CA SER A 369 27.05 -42.12 22.60
C SER A 369 28.46 -42.67 22.81
N ALA A 370 28.64 -43.99 22.68
CA ALA A 370 29.95 -44.61 22.82
C ALA A 370 30.92 -44.08 21.74
N GLY A 371 31.91 -43.27 22.16
CA GLY A 371 32.90 -42.66 21.27
C GLY A 371 32.74 -41.16 21.03
N THR A 372 31.77 -40.50 21.68
CA THR A 372 31.50 -39.05 21.55
C THR A 372 31.54 -38.36 22.91
N ASP A 373 32.60 -38.53 23.70
CA ASP A 373 32.75 -37.86 25.02
C ASP A 373 32.79 -36.33 24.83
N MET A 374 31.64 -35.67 24.86
CA MET A 374 31.48 -34.28 24.40
C MET A 374 32.29 -33.32 25.26
N GLU A 375 32.25 -33.53 26.58
CA GLU A 375 32.95 -32.68 27.54
C GLU A 375 34.47 -32.77 27.37
N SER A 376 35.01 -33.98 27.18
CA SER A 376 36.45 -34.16 26.90
C SER A 376 36.91 -33.53 25.58
N HIS A 377 35.98 -33.37 24.62
CA HIS A 377 36.23 -32.80 23.30
C HIS A 377 35.96 -31.29 23.24
N GLY A 378 35.69 -30.64 24.37
CA GLY A 378 35.42 -29.19 24.42
C GLY A 378 34.07 -28.80 23.82
N LEU A 379 33.09 -29.71 23.84
CA LEU A 379 31.74 -29.51 23.33
C LEU A 379 30.74 -29.58 24.48
N HIS A 380 29.71 -28.71 24.47
CA HIS A 380 28.70 -28.70 25.52
C HIS A 380 27.29 -28.55 24.94
N VAL A 381 26.49 -29.61 25.01
CA VAL A 381 25.10 -29.61 24.52
C VAL A 381 24.23 -28.76 25.45
N SER A 382 23.58 -27.74 24.90
CA SER A 382 22.60 -26.94 25.64
C SER A 382 21.39 -27.81 25.98
N THR A 383 21.14 -28.07 27.27
CA THR A 383 20.00 -28.91 27.72
C THR A 383 18.89 -28.11 28.40
N THR A 384 19.14 -26.83 28.67
CA THR A 384 18.19 -25.87 29.24
C THR A 384 18.32 -24.54 28.51
N LEU A 385 17.28 -23.69 28.60
CA LEU A 385 17.37 -22.33 28.07
C LEU A 385 18.50 -21.57 28.79
N THR A 386 19.59 -21.32 28.06
CA THR A 386 20.84 -20.81 28.64
C THR A 386 20.99 -19.33 28.31
N PRO A 387 21.12 -18.44 29.31
CA PRO A 387 21.42 -17.03 29.05
C PRO A 387 22.73 -16.88 28.28
N TRP A 388 22.73 -16.06 27.24
CA TRP A 388 23.90 -15.75 26.43
C TRP A 388 24.20 -14.25 26.61
N PRO A 389 24.73 -13.81 27.76
CA PRO A 389 24.97 -12.40 28.03
C PRO A 389 26.02 -11.82 27.06
N ARG A 390 26.01 -10.50 26.88
CA ARG A 390 27.06 -9.83 26.11
C ARG A 390 28.39 -9.93 26.87
N GLY A 391 29.41 -10.45 26.20
CA GLY A 391 30.79 -10.51 26.70
C GLY A 391 31.61 -9.28 26.30
N ALA A 392 32.93 -9.43 26.27
CA ALA A 392 33.86 -8.41 25.77
C ALA A 392 33.77 -8.19 24.25
N GLY A 393 33.24 -9.17 23.51
CA GLY A 393 32.99 -9.13 22.06
C GLY A 393 31.53 -9.42 21.70
N PRO A 394 31.18 -9.31 20.41
CA PRO A 394 29.84 -9.65 19.93
C PRO A 394 29.59 -11.16 20.02
N ARG A 395 28.34 -11.55 20.31
CA ARG A 395 27.91 -12.95 20.22
C ARG A 395 28.07 -13.47 18.80
N GLN A 396 28.68 -14.65 18.65
CA GLN A 396 28.87 -15.29 17.35
C GLN A 396 28.48 -16.77 17.38
N ALA A 397 27.88 -17.24 16.30
CA ALA A 397 27.48 -18.62 16.12
C ALA A 397 27.82 -19.16 14.73
N GLY A 398 28.05 -20.46 14.65
CA GLY A 398 28.11 -21.21 13.40
C GLY A 398 26.82 -22.01 13.17
N VAL A 399 26.42 -22.15 11.90
CA VAL A 399 25.26 -22.95 11.49
C VAL A 399 25.70 -23.96 10.43
N SER A 400 25.52 -25.25 10.71
CA SER A 400 25.93 -26.36 9.83
C SER A 400 24.74 -27.02 9.15
N SER A 401 24.91 -27.40 7.88
CA SER A 401 24.01 -28.33 7.21
C SER A 401 24.75 -29.20 6.20
N PHE A 402 24.61 -30.51 6.32
CA PHE A 402 25.35 -31.50 5.53
C PHE A 402 24.37 -32.33 4.69
N GLY A 403 24.53 -32.29 3.38
CA GLY A 403 23.66 -32.98 2.44
C GLY A 403 24.08 -34.43 2.25
N MET A 404 23.13 -35.34 2.11
CA MET A 404 23.41 -36.76 1.85
C MET A 404 24.14 -37.03 0.53
N GLY A 405 24.15 -36.07 -0.40
CA GLY A 405 24.97 -36.14 -1.62
C GLY A 405 26.45 -35.76 -1.39
N GLY A 406 26.82 -35.43 -0.16
CA GLY A 406 28.17 -35.02 0.25
C GLY A 406 28.41 -33.51 0.22
N THR A 407 27.46 -32.68 -0.22
CA THR A 407 27.61 -31.21 -0.21
C THR A 407 27.39 -30.65 1.19
N ASN A 408 28.43 -30.04 1.75
CA ASN A 408 28.43 -29.46 3.10
C ASN A 408 28.38 -27.93 3.03
N ALA A 409 27.63 -27.31 3.94
CA ALA A 409 27.55 -25.86 4.06
C ALA A 409 27.71 -25.44 5.53
N HIS A 410 28.48 -24.37 5.76
CA HIS A 410 28.61 -23.75 7.09
C HIS A 410 28.57 -22.22 6.97
N VAL A 411 27.84 -21.57 7.88
CA VAL A 411 27.65 -20.11 7.91
C VAL A 411 27.99 -19.56 9.29
N ILE A 412 28.75 -18.48 9.34
CA ILE A 412 29.10 -17.74 10.56
C ILE A 412 28.21 -16.51 10.68
N VAL A 413 27.51 -16.39 11.81
CA VAL A 413 26.52 -15.35 12.09
C VAL A 413 26.89 -14.62 13.38
N GLN A 414 26.70 -13.30 13.40
CA GLN A 414 26.99 -12.43 14.53
C GLN A 414 25.76 -11.61 14.92
N GLN A 415 25.66 -11.26 16.20
CA GLN A 415 24.66 -10.28 16.68
C GLN A 415 24.69 -8.99 15.86
N ALA A 416 23.52 -8.36 15.68
CA ALA A 416 23.41 -7.07 15.01
C ALA A 416 24.25 -5.98 15.72
N PRO A 417 24.75 -4.96 14.98
CA PRO A 417 25.36 -3.78 15.57
C PRO A 417 24.36 -3.10 16.52
N ILE A 418 24.83 -2.67 17.68
CA ILE A 418 23.96 -2.03 18.68
C ILE A 418 23.57 -0.65 18.13
N PRO A 419 22.26 -0.38 17.91
CA PRO A 419 21.81 0.96 17.59
C PRO A 419 22.17 1.88 18.76
N GLN A 420 22.78 3.03 18.47
CA GLN A 420 23.01 4.03 19.50
C GLN A 420 21.65 4.49 20.02
N GLU A 421 21.32 4.13 21.27
CA GLU A 421 20.01 4.45 21.86
C GLU A 421 19.75 5.95 21.74
N ALA A 422 18.76 6.32 20.93
CA ALA A 422 18.22 7.65 20.98
C ALA A 422 17.57 7.80 22.37
N VAL A 423 18.12 8.70 23.18
CA VAL A 423 17.60 9.03 24.51
C VAL A 423 16.09 9.25 24.39
N ALA A 424 15.31 8.38 25.05
CA ALA A 424 13.87 8.54 25.13
C ALA A 424 13.58 9.84 25.86
N ASP A 425 12.81 10.72 25.23
CA ASP A 425 12.27 11.90 25.90
C ASP A 425 11.08 11.42 26.76
N PRO A 426 11.06 11.65 28.08
CA PRO A 426 9.99 11.18 28.95
C PRO A 426 8.65 11.90 28.74
N ASP A 427 8.62 12.99 27.96
CA ASP A 427 7.39 13.72 27.64
C ASP A 427 6.70 13.11 26.41
N GLY A 428 6.12 11.93 26.59
CA GLY A 428 5.13 11.38 25.67
C GLY A 428 3.86 12.22 25.73
N THR A 429 3.78 13.28 24.93
CA THR A 429 2.52 14.02 24.74
C THR A 429 1.50 13.10 24.09
N GLU A 430 0.39 12.83 24.78
CA GLU A 430 -0.81 12.20 24.20
C GLU A 430 -1.21 12.99 22.95
N ALA A 431 -0.95 12.43 21.78
CA ALA A 431 -1.20 13.07 20.49
C ALA A 431 -2.21 12.23 19.71
N THR A 432 -3.26 12.89 19.22
CA THR A 432 -4.23 12.28 18.30
C THR A 432 -3.52 11.94 16.99
N VAL A 433 -3.50 10.65 16.64
CA VAL A 433 -2.85 10.11 15.44
C VAL A 433 -3.79 9.18 14.66
N PRO A 434 -3.56 8.98 13.35
CA PRO A 434 -4.29 7.99 12.56
C PRO A 434 -3.59 6.62 12.57
N TRP A 435 -4.36 5.54 12.68
CA TRP A 435 -3.93 4.18 12.33
C TRP A 435 -4.59 3.78 11.02
N LEU A 436 -3.77 3.64 9.98
CA LEU A 436 -4.22 3.24 8.64
C LEU A 436 -4.08 1.72 8.50
N VAL A 437 -5.17 1.05 8.16
CA VAL A 437 -5.18 -0.39 7.91
C VAL A 437 -5.79 -0.63 6.54
N SER A 438 -5.18 -1.50 5.73
CA SER A 438 -5.75 -1.85 4.43
C SER A 438 -5.54 -3.31 4.08
N ALA A 439 -6.38 -3.85 3.20
CA ALA A 439 -6.26 -5.20 2.68
C ALA A 439 -6.91 -5.38 1.29
N ARG A 440 -6.61 -6.49 0.62
CA ARG A 440 -7.20 -6.87 -0.69
C ARG A 440 -8.67 -7.31 -0.59
N SER A 441 -9.11 -7.71 0.60
CA SER A 441 -10.49 -8.15 0.81
C SER A 441 -11.02 -7.71 2.17
N ARG A 442 -12.35 -7.64 2.31
CA ARG A 442 -13.00 -7.35 3.59
C ARG A 442 -12.62 -8.36 4.69
N ALA A 443 -12.46 -9.64 4.32
CA ALA A 443 -12.07 -10.69 5.25
C ALA A 443 -10.63 -10.49 5.74
N ALA A 444 -9.71 -10.17 4.83
CA ALA A 444 -8.32 -9.86 5.20
C ALA A 444 -8.23 -8.58 6.04
N LEU A 445 -9.03 -7.54 5.77
CA LEU A 445 -9.07 -6.31 6.57
C LEU A 445 -9.51 -6.59 8.02
N ALA A 446 -10.58 -7.38 8.19
CA ALA A 446 -11.04 -7.81 9.51
C ALA A 446 -9.98 -8.68 10.22
N GLY A 447 -9.36 -9.62 9.51
CA GLY A 447 -8.27 -10.44 10.03
C GLY A 447 -7.05 -9.61 10.43
N GLN A 448 -6.72 -8.56 9.68
CA GLN A 448 -5.61 -7.65 10.00
C GLN A 448 -5.91 -6.86 11.27
N ALA A 449 -7.16 -6.39 11.43
CA ALA A 449 -7.59 -5.72 12.65
C ALA A 449 -7.48 -6.63 13.89
N GLN A 450 -7.85 -7.90 13.76
CA GLN A 450 -7.72 -8.91 14.84
C GLN A 450 -6.25 -9.14 15.23
N ARG A 451 -5.37 -9.34 14.22
CA ARG A 451 -3.93 -9.54 14.46
C ARG A 451 -3.29 -8.33 15.12
N LEU A 452 -3.61 -7.12 14.65
CA LEU A 452 -3.11 -5.89 15.22
C LEU A 452 -3.60 -5.72 16.66
N ALA A 453 -4.87 -6.01 16.95
CA ALA A 453 -5.42 -5.94 18.31
C ALA A 453 -4.72 -6.92 19.27
N ALA A 454 -4.52 -8.17 18.86
CA ALA A 454 -3.82 -9.17 19.67
C ALA A 454 -2.38 -8.74 19.97
N TRP A 455 -1.65 -8.28 18.95
CA TRP A 455 -0.26 -7.84 19.12
C TRP A 455 -0.14 -6.58 19.99
N VAL A 456 -1.02 -5.59 19.79
CA VAL A 456 -1.06 -4.40 20.66
C VAL A 456 -1.33 -4.83 22.10
N ALA A 457 -2.25 -5.80 22.33
CA ALA A 457 -2.59 -6.30 23.67
C ALA A 457 -1.39 -6.86 24.44
N GLU A 458 -0.46 -7.53 23.76
CA GLU A 458 0.77 -8.11 24.35
C GLU A 458 1.83 -7.06 24.72
N LEU A 459 1.75 -5.86 24.15
CA LEU A 459 2.71 -4.77 24.38
C LEU A 459 2.01 -3.57 25.04
N PRO A 460 1.70 -3.61 26.35
CA PRO A 460 0.92 -2.57 27.03
C PRO A 460 1.62 -1.20 27.09
N SER A 461 2.95 -1.16 26.98
CA SER A 461 3.75 0.07 27.03
C SER A 461 4.09 0.64 25.64
N ILE A 462 3.52 0.11 24.55
CA ILE A 462 3.80 0.62 23.21
C ILE A 462 3.12 1.97 22.95
N ASP A 463 3.85 2.89 22.34
CA ASP A 463 3.32 4.20 21.96
C ASP A 463 2.40 4.08 20.74
N VAL A 464 1.20 4.66 20.83
CA VAL A 464 0.21 4.67 19.74
C VAL A 464 0.71 5.43 18.52
N ALA A 465 1.58 6.43 18.69
CA ALA A 465 2.20 7.17 17.60
C ALA A 465 3.23 6.31 16.84
N ASP A 466 4.00 5.47 17.54
CA ASP A 466 4.94 4.53 16.93
C ASP A 466 4.20 3.49 16.07
N VAL A 467 3.05 2.99 16.55
CA VAL A 467 2.18 2.07 15.78
C VAL A 467 1.63 2.75 14.53
N GLY A 468 1.04 3.95 14.67
CA GLY A 468 0.48 4.70 13.54
C GLY A 468 1.54 5.05 12.49
N TRP A 469 2.72 5.48 12.93
CA TRP A 469 3.85 5.77 12.05
C TRP A 469 4.33 4.53 11.31
N SER A 470 4.37 3.38 11.98
CA SER A 470 4.80 2.12 11.37
C SER A 470 3.78 1.61 10.35
N LEU A 471 2.47 1.75 10.62
CA LEU A 471 1.41 1.42 9.66
C LEU A 471 1.52 2.27 8.41
N LEU A 472 1.83 3.56 8.55
CA LEU A 472 2.00 4.48 7.43
C LEU A 472 3.28 4.20 6.61
N SER A 473 4.41 3.97 7.30
CA SER A 473 5.73 3.99 6.65
C SER A 473 6.22 2.63 6.16
N THR A 474 5.58 1.53 6.58
CA THR A 474 6.11 0.17 6.36
C THR A 474 5.13 -0.82 5.74
N ARG A 475 3.94 -0.38 5.34
CA ARG A 475 2.89 -1.25 4.80
C ARG A 475 2.38 -0.75 3.45
N SER A 476 2.08 -1.71 2.58
CA SER A 476 1.39 -1.47 1.32
C SER A 476 -0.04 -0.98 1.55
N VAL A 477 -0.53 -0.15 0.64
CA VAL A 477 -1.91 0.37 0.68
C VAL A 477 -2.76 -0.36 -0.34
N PHE A 478 -3.83 -1.00 0.13
CA PHE A 478 -4.77 -1.77 -0.67
C PHE A 478 -6.14 -1.08 -0.79
N GLU A 479 -7.05 -1.71 -1.53
CA GLU A 479 -8.37 -1.20 -1.88
C GLU A 479 -9.36 -1.19 -0.71
N HIS A 480 -9.40 -2.21 0.16
CA HIS A 480 -10.23 -2.14 1.36
C HIS A 480 -9.46 -1.42 2.44
N ARG A 481 -9.94 -0.24 2.84
CA ARG A 481 -9.20 0.68 3.71
C ARG A 481 -10.00 0.99 4.96
N ALA A 482 -9.29 1.20 6.06
CA ALA A 482 -9.84 1.75 7.29
C ALA A 482 -8.85 2.73 7.94
N VAL A 483 -9.39 3.75 8.60
CA VAL A 483 -8.65 4.73 9.39
C VAL A 483 -9.29 4.79 10.77
N LEU A 484 -8.49 4.52 11.80
CA LEU A 484 -8.86 4.76 13.19
C LEU A 484 -8.18 6.03 13.66
N VAL A 485 -8.89 6.93 14.32
CA VAL A 485 -8.33 8.18 14.84
C VAL A 485 -8.50 8.22 16.36
N GLY A 486 -7.40 8.46 17.08
CA GLY A 486 -7.44 8.50 18.55
C GLY A 486 -6.11 8.95 19.15
N GLY A 487 -6.15 9.29 20.44
CA GLY A 487 -4.96 9.63 21.23
C GLY A 487 -4.65 8.61 22.33
N ASP A 488 -5.58 7.69 22.60
CA ASP A 488 -5.43 6.69 23.66
C ASP A 488 -5.60 5.27 23.12
N ARG A 489 -4.91 4.35 23.78
CA ARG A 489 -4.92 2.92 23.45
C ARG A 489 -6.33 2.30 23.54
N GLY A 490 -7.16 2.74 24.48
CA GLY A 490 -8.51 2.20 24.68
C GLY A 490 -9.41 2.44 23.47
N GLY A 491 -9.38 3.66 22.94
CA GLY A 491 -10.07 4.04 21.70
C GLY A 491 -9.63 3.20 20.50
N PHE A 492 -8.33 3.02 20.31
CA PHE A 492 -7.81 2.18 19.22
C PHE A 492 -8.21 0.71 19.34
N MET A 493 -8.15 0.13 20.54
CA MET A 493 -8.57 -1.26 20.77
C MET A 493 -10.06 -1.46 20.49
N ALA A 494 -10.91 -0.51 20.89
CA ALA A 494 -12.34 -0.54 20.58
C ALA A 494 -12.61 -0.42 19.08
N GLY A 495 -11.91 0.48 18.39
CA GLY A 495 -12.05 0.63 16.94
C GLY A 495 -11.55 -0.59 16.16
N LEU A 496 -10.46 -1.25 16.60
CA LEU A 496 -9.99 -2.49 15.98
C LEU A 496 -10.98 -3.63 16.18
N ALA A 497 -11.63 -3.72 17.34
CA ALA A 497 -12.69 -4.68 17.59
C ALA A 497 -13.90 -4.44 16.67
N ALA A 498 -14.33 -3.19 16.50
CA ALA A 498 -15.41 -2.82 15.58
C ALA A 498 -15.06 -3.14 14.11
N LEU A 499 -13.84 -2.82 13.69
CA LEU A 499 -13.34 -3.16 12.35
C LEU A 499 -13.28 -4.68 12.12
N ALA A 500 -12.82 -5.43 13.12
CA ALA A 500 -12.77 -6.89 13.08
C ALA A 500 -14.16 -7.55 12.97
N SER A 501 -15.20 -6.96 13.57
CA SER A 501 -16.57 -7.45 13.46
C SER A 501 -17.32 -6.88 12.25
N GLY A 502 -16.76 -5.88 11.57
CA GLY A 502 -17.41 -5.17 10.47
C GLY A 502 -18.58 -4.28 10.93
N GLU A 503 -18.57 -3.86 12.20
CA GLU A 503 -19.56 -2.96 12.80
C GLU A 503 -19.08 -1.50 12.74
N PRO A 504 -19.99 -0.52 12.71
CA PRO A 504 -19.61 0.89 12.85
C PRO A 504 -18.91 1.16 14.18
N GLY A 505 -17.85 1.98 14.15
CA GLY A 505 -17.09 2.37 15.33
C GLY A 505 -17.01 3.90 15.48
N VAL A 506 -16.75 4.37 16.70
CA VAL A 506 -16.42 5.79 16.93
C VAL A 506 -15.03 6.05 16.36
N ASN A 507 -14.89 7.13 15.58
CA ASN A 507 -13.63 7.52 14.92
C ASN A 507 -12.99 6.42 14.07
N LEU A 508 -13.83 5.53 13.55
CA LEU A 508 -13.48 4.51 12.57
C LEU A 508 -14.16 4.87 11.26
N VAL A 509 -13.35 5.11 10.23
CA VAL A 509 -13.81 5.25 8.86
C VAL A 509 -13.33 4.04 8.08
N ALA A 510 -14.23 3.32 7.43
CA ALA A 510 -13.90 2.14 6.63
C ALA A 510 -14.64 2.18 5.29
N GLY A 511 -13.96 1.78 4.22
CA GLY A 511 -14.49 1.83 2.87
C GLY A 511 -13.68 0.99 1.89
N ARG A 512 -13.99 1.15 0.61
CA ARG A 512 -13.24 0.53 -0.48
C ARG A 512 -12.89 1.64 -1.47
N ALA A 513 -11.60 1.79 -1.76
CA ALA A 513 -11.11 2.74 -2.75
C ALA A 513 -11.72 2.37 -4.12
N GLY A 514 -12.46 3.31 -4.70
CA GLY A 514 -13.09 3.17 -6.02
C GLY A 514 -12.31 3.89 -7.11
N SER A 515 -12.82 3.86 -8.35
CA SER A 515 -12.40 4.80 -9.39
C SER A 515 -12.89 6.20 -8.98
N GLY A 516 -12.00 6.99 -8.37
CA GLY A 516 -12.32 8.24 -7.70
C GLY A 516 -13.22 9.19 -8.50
N GLY A 517 -14.11 9.90 -7.79
CA GLY A 517 -14.84 11.04 -8.32
C GLY A 517 -14.15 12.36 -7.94
N LYS A 518 -14.61 13.46 -8.53
CA LYS A 518 -14.01 14.78 -8.27
C LYS A 518 -14.26 15.22 -6.83
N THR A 519 -13.26 15.87 -6.24
CA THR A 519 -13.32 16.45 -4.90
C THR A 519 -13.64 17.94 -4.98
N VAL A 520 -14.63 18.37 -4.19
CA VAL A 520 -15.09 19.76 -4.13
C VAL A 520 -14.80 20.33 -2.74
N LEU A 521 -14.05 21.43 -2.66
CA LEU A 521 -13.95 22.20 -1.41
C LEU A 521 -15.13 23.18 -1.33
N VAL A 522 -15.87 23.07 -0.24
CA VAL A 522 -17.05 23.90 0.03
C VAL A 522 -16.74 24.84 1.18
N PHE A 523 -16.76 26.14 0.92
CA PHE A 523 -16.45 27.17 1.91
C PHE A 523 -17.76 27.77 2.48
N PRO A 524 -18.10 27.50 3.75
CA PRO A 524 -19.38 27.94 4.32
C PRO A 524 -19.49 29.45 4.54
N GLY A 525 -20.72 29.87 4.89
CA GLY A 525 -21.03 31.26 5.20
C GLY A 525 -20.76 31.64 6.66
N GLN A 526 -21.11 32.89 7.02
CA GLN A 526 -21.16 33.32 8.42
C GLN A 526 -22.31 32.63 9.17
N GLY A 527 -22.07 32.27 10.44
CA GLY A 527 -23.11 31.78 11.35
C GLY A 527 -22.69 30.58 12.20
N ALA A 528 -21.57 29.94 11.87
CA ALA A 528 -21.08 28.75 12.54
C ALA A 528 -19.75 28.91 13.28
N GLN A 529 -19.19 30.13 13.31
CA GLN A 529 -17.98 30.47 14.06
C GLN A 529 -18.17 30.30 15.58
N TRP A 530 -17.09 29.96 16.28
CA TRP A 530 -17.08 29.78 17.74
C TRP A 530 -15.71 30.14 18.33
N LEU A 531 -15.69 30.57 19.60
CA LEU A 531 -14.45 30.95 20.29
C LEU A 531 -13.48 29.77 20.39
N GLY A 532 -12.23 29.99 20.00
CA GLY A 532 -11.19 28.97 20.05
C GLY A 532 -11.01 28.17 18.75
N MET A 533 -11.84 28.41 17.72
CA MET A 533 -11.73 27.67 16.46
C MET A 533 -10.33 27.82 15.82
N GLY A 534 -9.81 26.71 15.29
CA GLY A 534 -8.48 26.58 14.69
C GLY A 534 -7.32 26.57 15.68
N ARG A 535 -7.55 26.67 16.99
CA ARG A 535 -6.46 26.80 17.98
C ARG A 535 -5.66 25.52 18.14
N ASP A 536 -6.32 24.36 18.15
CA ASP A 536 -5.64 23.08 18.30
C ASP A 536 -4.86 22.77 17.02
N LEU A 537 -5.45 23.06 15.86
CA LEU A 537 -4.78 22.94 14.56
C LEU A 537 -3.55 23.85 14.45
N TYR A 538 -3.63 25.08 14.96
CA TYR A 538 -2.51 26.03 15.01
C TYR A 538 -1.34 25.48 15.84
N GLY A 539 -1.60 24.87 17.00
CA GLY A 539 -0.55 24.26 17.81
C GLY A 539 0.05 22.99 17.19
N ARG A 540 -0.75 22.24 16.41
CA ARG A 540 -0.38 20.92 15.88
C ARG A 540 0.29 20.98 14.50
N PHE A 541 -0.19 21.82 13.58
CA PHE A 541 0.16 21.76 12.16
C PHE A 541 0.87 23.05 11.69
N PRO A 542 2.18 23.00 11.39
CA PRO A 542 2.92 24.17 10.94
C PRO A 542 2.37 24.84 9.66
N ALA A 543 1.80 24.06 8.75
CA ALA A 543 1.17 24.58 7.52
C ALA A 543 -0.05 25.45 7.84
N PHE A 544 -0.91 24.99 8.75
CA PHE A 544 -2.06 25.75 9.23
C PHE A 544 -1.61 27.03 9.95
N ALA A 545 -0.67 26.91 10.89
CA ALA A 545 -0.18 28.04 11.67
C ALA A 545 0.38 29.15 10.78
N LYS A 546 1.23 28.79 9.82
CA LYS A 546 1.81 29.73 8.86
C LYS A 546 0.73 30.43 8.02
N ALA A 547 -0.23 29.68 7.50
CA ALA A 547 -1.31 30.24 6.69
C ALA A 547 -2.20 31.17 7.52
N PHE A 548 -2.60 30.74 8.72
CA PHE A 548 -3.40 31.53 9.63
C PHE A 548 -2.70 32.83 10.05
N ASP A 549 -1.43 32.77 10.45
CA ASP A 549 -0.65 33.97 10.80
C ASP A 549 -0.57 34.94 9.63
N THR A 550 -0.28 34.44 8.42
CA THR A 550 -0.18 35.28 7.21
C THR A 550 -1.50 36.02 6.92
N VAL A 551 -2.64 35.32 7.06
CA VAL A 551 -3.96 35.91 6.80
C VAL A 551 -4.38 36.86 7.93
N ALA A 552 -4.16 36.46 9.19
CA ALA A 552 -4.49 37.28 10.36
C ALA A 552 -3.69 38.59 10.38
N ASP A 553 -2.38 38.55 10.13
CA ASP A 553 -1.53 39.73 10.08
C ASP A 553 -2.00 40.71 8.99
N ALA A 554 -2.40 40.19 7.82
CA ALA A 554 -2.96 41.01 6.75
C ALA A 554 -4.33 41.62 7.12
N LEU A 555 -5.19 40.88 7.82
CA LEU A 555 -6.50 41.36 8.27
C LEU A 555 -6.38 42.41 9.38
N ASP A 556 -5.39 42.29 10.25
CA ASP A 556 -5.16 43.19 11.39
C ASP A 556 -4.87 44.63 10.95
N GLU A 557 -4.39 44.85 9.72
CA GLU A 557 -4.25 46.20 9.13
C GLU A 557 -5.61 46.88 8.85
N HIS A 558 -6.70 46.10 8.78
CA HIS A 558 -8.04 46.57 8.44
C HIS A 558 -9.05 46.49 9.59
N LEU A 559 -8.71 45.79 10.68
CA LEU A 559 -9.58 45.56 11.83
C LEU A 559 -9.25 46.50 13.00
N ARG A 560 -10.26 46.77 13.84
CA ARG A 560 -10.07 47.62 15.02
C ARG A 560 -9.39 46.93 16.21
N LEU A 561 -9.29 45.60 16.17
CA LEU A 561 -8.64 44.75 17.17
C LEU A 561 -7.94 43.60 16.44
N PRO A 562 -6.84 43.05 16.98
CA PRO A 562 -6.17 41.89 16.40
C PRO A 562 -7.11 40.69 16.33
N LEU A 563 -7.23 40.08 15.15
CA LEU A 563 -8.18 39.01 14.87
C LEU A 563 -7.99 37.81 15.81
N ARG A 564 -6.74 37.48 16.12
CA ARG A 564 -6.37 36.41 17.04
C ARG A 564 -6.94 36.59 18.44
N GLU A 565 -6.93 37.83 18.95
CA GLU A 565 -7.49 38.17 20.26
C GLU A 565 -9.02 38.05 20.26
N VAL A 566 -9.67 38.21 19.11
CA VAL A 566 -11.11 38.03 18.95
C VAL A 566 -11.48 36.55 18.86
N ILE A 567 -10.79 35.77 18.02
CA ILE A 567 -11.11 34.35 17.80
C ILE A 567 -10.78 33.52 19.05
N TRP A 568 -9.66 33.78 19.71
CA TRP A 568 -9.21 33.02 20.90
C TRP A 568 -9.43 33.76 22.23
N GLY A 569 -10.18 34.85 22.19
CA GLY A 569 -10.56 35.64 23.37
C GLY A 569 -11.69 35.01 24.18
N ALA A 570 -12.26 35.81 25.08
CA ALA A 570 -13.35 35.40 25.97
C ALA A 570 -14.72 35.98 25.59
N ASP A 571 -14.77 36.95 24.68
CA ASP A 571 -16.00 37.66 24.31
C ASP A 571 -16.59 37.10 23.01
N ALA A 572 -17.56 36.20 23.14
CA ALA A 572 -18.25 35.61 21.99
C ALA A 572 -19.05 36.64 21.19
N SER A 573 -19.56 37.69 21.85
CA SER A 573 -20.37 38.71 21.18
C SER A 573 -19.55 39.53 20.18
N LEU A 574 -18.25 39.68 20.45
CA LEU A 574 -17.31 40.33 19.55
C LEU A 574 -17.10 39.52 18.27
N LEU A 575 -16.91 38.20 18.40
CA LEU A 575 -16.76 37.27 17.27
C LEU A 575 -18.08 37.09 16.48
N GLU A 576 -19.23 37.16 17.15
CA GLU A 576 -20.55 37.11 16.51
C GLU A 576 -20.88 38.38 15.70
N GLY A 577 -20.23 39.50 16.03
CA GLY A 577 -20.33 40.74 15.28
C GLY A 577 -19.81 40.59 13.85
N THR A 578 -20.61 40.98 12.86
CA THR A 578 -20.31 40.84 11.42
C THR A 578 -18.96 41.44 10.99
N GLU A 579 -18.50 42.49 11.69
CA GLU A 579 -17.17 43.10 11.49
C GLU A 579 -16.04 42.08 11.64
N PHE A 580 -16.13 41.16 12.62
CA PHE A 580 -15.11 40.16 12.89
C PHE A 580 -15.49 38.77 12.38
N ALA A 581 -16.78 38.42 12.38
CA ALA A 581 -17.24 37.09 11.97
C ALA A 581 -16.79 36.73 10.55
N GLN A 582 -16.92 37.65 9.59
CA GLN A 582 -16.53 37.40 8.19
C GLN A 582 -15.01 37.23 8.03
N PRO A 583 -14.16 38.17 8.50
CA PRO A 583 -12.71 37.97 8.54
C PRO A 583 -12.26 36.70 9.27
N ALA A 584 -12.89 36.35 10.39
CA ALA A 584 -12.53 35.18 11.18
C ALA A 584 -12.81 33.87 10.44
N VAL A 585 -13.98 33.77 9.81
CA VAL A 585 -14.32 32.62 8.95
C VAL A 585 -13.33 32.54 7.79
N PHE A 586 -13.11 33.64 7.05
CA PHE A 586 -12.13 33.66 5.95
C PHE A 586 -10.73 33.20 6.37
N ALA A 587 -10.21 33.69 7.50
CA ALA A 587 -8.89 33.30 8.00
C ALA A 587 -8.80 31.79 8.31
N LEU A 588 -9.83 31.23 8.96
CA LEU A 588 -9.90 29.81 9.25
C LEU A 588 -9.99 28.97 7.97
N GLU A 589 -10.88 29.34 7.06
CA GLU A 589 -11.14 28.62 5.81
C GLU A 589 -9.90 28.55 4.90
N VAL A 590 -9.19 29.67 4.75
CA VAL A 590 -7.93 29.72 3.99
C VAL A 590 -6.83 28.89 4.66
N ALA A 591 -6.74 28.93 5.99
CA ALA A 591 -5.77 28.12 6.73
C ALA A 591 -6.07 26.61 6.63
N LEU A 592 -7.36 26.21 6.66
CA LEU A 592 -7.79 24.83 6.44
C LEU A 592 -7.47 24.37 5.01
N ALA A 593 -7.76 25.18 4.00
CA ALA A 593 -7.43 24.86 2.60
C ALA A 593 -5.92 24.67 2.40
N ALA A 594 -5.09 25.54 3.00
CA ALA A 594 -3.63 25.40 2.96
C ALA A 594 -3.14 24.12 3.66
N LEU A 595 -3.78 23.73 4.77
CA LEU A 595 -3.46 22.48 5.46
C LEU A 595 -3.82 21.26 4.62
N LEU A 596 -5.01 21.23 4.01
CA LEU A 596 -5.43 20.15 3.12
C LEU A 596 -4.48 20.00 1.93
N GLN A 597 -4.08 21.12 1.33
CA GLN A 597 -3.10 21.12 0.25
C GLN A 597 -1.74 20.57 0.71
N ALA A 598 -1.29 20.93 1.90
CA ALA A 598 -0.05 20.39 2.49
C ALA A 598 -0.13 18.88 2.79
N CYS A 599 -1.34 18.36 3.01
CA CYS A 599 -1.62 16.92 3.16
C CYS A 599 -1.87 16.22 1.81
N GLY A 600 -1.66 16.89 0.66
CA GLY A 600 -1.82 16.29 -0.67
C GLY A 600 -3.25 16.26 -1.22
N VAL A 601 -4.22 16.90 -0.55
CA VAL A 601 -5.59 16.98 -1.08
C VAL A 601 -5.62 17.89 -2.31
N VAL A 602 -6.09 17.35 -3.43
CA VAL A 602 -6.28 18.09 -4.69
C VAL A 602 -7.78 18.38 -4.87
N ALA A 603 -8.12 19.67 -4.95
CA ALA A 603 -9.48 20.10 -5.26
C ALA A 603 -9.67 20.20 -6.76
N ASP A 604 -10.68 19.51 -7.30
CA ASP A 604 -11.09 19.65 -8.70
C ASP A 604 -11.97 20.90 -8.90
N LEU A 605 -12.83 21.15 -7.91
CA LEU A 605 -13.75 22.29 -7.88
C LEU A 605 -13.70 22.97 -6.50
N VAL A 606 -13.96 24.27 -6.48
CA VAL A 606 -14.26 25.02 -5.26
C VAL A 606 -15.60 25.74 -5.39
N MET A 607 -16.30 25.87 -4.27
CA MET A 607 -17.52 26.65 -4.18
C MET A 607 -17.64 27.28 -2.81
N GLY A 608 -18.32 28.41 -2.73
CA GLY A 608 -18.56 29.11 -1.48
C GLY A 608 -20.04 29.25 -1.14
N HIS A 609 -20.31 29.76 0.06
CA HIS A 609 -21.62 30.27 0.42
C HIS A 609 -21.49 31.69 0.98
N SER A 610 -21.93 32.68 0.21
CA SER A 610 -21.85 34.09 0.58
C SER A 610 -20.40 34.51 0.89
N VAL A 611 -20.04 34.73 2.17
CA VAL A 611 -18.66 35.09 2.53
C VAL A 611 -17.65 34.02 2.12
N GLY A 612 -18.02 32.73 2.16
CA GLY A 612 -17.14 31.65 1.76
C GLY A 612 -16.76 31.68 0.28
N GLU A 613 -17.51 32.38 -0.57
CA GLU A 613 -17.12 32.56 -1.98
C GLU A 613 -15.86 33.43 -2.12
N ILE A 614 -15.61 34.33 -1.16
CA ILE A 614 -14.35 35.09 -1.11
C ILE A 614 -13.17 34.14 -0.82
N SER A 615 -13.35 33.19 0.09
CA SER A 615 -12.37 32.13 0.38
C SER A 615 -12.14 31.24 -0.85
N ALA A 616 -13.22 30.79 -1.50
CA ALA A 616 -13.15 30.00 -2.73
C ALA A 616 -12.40 30.75 -3.85
N ALA A 617 -12.70 32.04 -4.05
CA ALA A 617 -12.03 32.87 -5.05
C ALA A 617 -10.55 33.08 -4.74
N HIS A 618 -10.18 33.23 -3.47
CA HIS A 618 -8.77 33.31 -3.07
C HIS A 618 -8.04 31.98 -3.31
N VAL A 619 -8.63 30.86 -2.87
CA VAL A 619 -8.03 29.52 -3.02
C VAL A 619 -7.91 29.11 -4.49
N ALA A 620 -8.88 29.47 -5.34
CA ALA A 620 -8.79 29.29 -6.79
C ALA A 620 -7.79 30.24 -7.46
N GLY A 621 -7.22 31.22 -6.74
CA GLY A 621 -6.25 32.18 -7.28
C GLY A 621 -6.86 33.35 -8.04
N VAL A 622 -8.19 33.53 -8.00
CA VAL A 622 -8.90 34.67 -8.61
C VAL A 622 -8.58 35.96 -7.85
N LEU A 623 -8.49 35.88 -6.52
CA LEU A 623 -8.15 37.01 -5.66
C LEU A 623 -6.78 36.81 -5.01
N THR A 624 -5.94 37.84 -5.08
CA THR A 624 -4.74 37.90 -4.24
C THR A 624 -5.13 37.97 -2.77
N LEU A 625 -4.23 37.59 -1.85
CA LEU A 625 -4.51 37.70 -0.41
C LEU A 625 -4.86 39.14 -0.02
N THR A 626 -4.10 40.11 -0.52
CA THR A 626 -4.33 41.54 -0.27
C THR A 626 -5.72 41.98 -0.72
N ASP A 627 -6.17 41.56 -1.90
CA ASP A 627 -7.49 41.92 -2.42
C ASP A 627 -8.62 41.21 -1.66
N ALA A 628 -8.45 39.93 -1.34
CA ALA A 628 -9.42 39.16 -0.58
C ALA A 628 -9.61 39.73 0.84
N VAL A 629 -8.51 40.09 1.51
CA VAL A 629 -8.51 40.73 2.84
C VAL A 629 -9.18 42.10 2.79
N ARG A 630 -8.84 42.94 1.80
CA ARG A 630 -9.50 44.23 1.59
C ARG A 630 -11.00 44.06 1.38
N LEU A 631 -11.40 43.07 0.58
CA LEU A 631 -12.79 42.77 0.26
C LEU A 631 -13.58 42.32 1.50
N VAL A 632 -13.12 41.28 2.19
CA VAL A 632 -13.84 40.70 3.33
C VAL A 632 -13.93 41.67 4.51
N SER A 633 -12.86 42.43 4.79
CA SER A 633 -12.85 43.44 5.85
C SER A 633 -13.76 44.63 5.53
N ALA A 634 -13.75 45.13 4.29
CA ALA A 634 -14.64 46.20 3.88
C ALA A 634 -16.11 45.76 3.95
N ARG A 635 -16.40 44.53 3.50
CA ARG A 635 -17.74 43.92 3.53
C ARG A 635 -18.25 43.80 4.95
N GLY A 636 -17.49 43.15 5.84
CA GLY A 636 -17.86 42.94 7.24
C GLY A 636 -18.12 44.24 7.99
N ARG A 637 -17.19 45.21 7.88
CA ARG A 637 -17.30 46.52 8.53
C ARG A 637 -18.51 47.32 8.06
N LEU A 638 -18.73 47.41 6.75
CA LEU A 638 -19.83 48.21 6.20
C LEU A 638 -21.19 47.55 6.47
N MET A 639 -21.27 46.22 6.45
CA MET A 639 -22.49 45.51 6.86
C MET A 639 -22.80 45.73 8.34
N ALA A 640 -21.79 45.76 9.21
CA ALA A 640 -21.98 46.00 10.64
C ALA A 640 -22.47 47.42 10.98
N GLN A 641 -22.28 48.39 10.08
CA GLN A 641 -22.71 49.79 10.25
C GLN A 641 -24.14 50.04 9.78
N LEU A 642 -24.79 49.06 9.14
CA LEU A 642 -26.17 49.21 8.67
C LEU A 642 -27.15 49.27 9.86
N PRO A 643 -28.33 49.87 9.67
CA PRO A 643 -29.35 49.87 10.71
C PRO A 643 -29.80 48.47 11.10
N HIS A 644 -29.99 48.25 12.40
CA HIS A 644 -30.62 47.04 12.93
C HIS A 644 -32.11 46.96 12.55
N GLY A 645 -32.72 45.77 12.67
CA GLY A 645 -34.15 45.52 12.39
C GLY A 645 -34.41 44.69 11.12
N GLY A 646 -33.36 44.24 10.45
CA GLY A 646 -33.43 43.19 9.43
C GLY A 646 -33.26 41.80 10.04
N VAL A 647 -33.95 40.80 9.49
CA VAL A 647 -33.85 39.40 9.92
C VAL A 647 -33.65 38.45 8.73
N MET A 648 -33.18 37.24 9.02
CA MET A 648 -33.14 36.14 8.07
C MET A 648 -33.86 34.93 8.65
N VAL A 649 -34.65 34.24 7.83
CA VAL A 649 -35.43 33.08 8.22
C VAL A 649 -35.19 31.97 7.20
N ALA A 650 -34.69 30.82 7.66
CA ALA A 650 -34.63 29.60 6.87
C ALA A 650 -36.02 28.96 6.83
N VAL A 651 -36.48 28.60 5.64
CA VAL A 651 -37.80 28.02 5.39
C VAL A 651 -37.64 26.70 4.63
N ALA A 652 -38.36 25.67 5.10
CA ALA A 652 -38.41 24.36 4.47
C ALA A 652 -39.42 24.38 3.30
N ALA A 653 -39.06 25.08 2.23
CA ALA A 653 -39.87 25.27 1.03
C ALA A 653 -38.97 25.55 -0.18
N SER A 654 -39.48 25.28 -1.39
CA SER A 654 -38.79 25.58 -2.65
C SER A 654 -38.84 27.07 -3.01
N ALA A 655 -37.88 27.54 -3.80
CA ALA A 655 -37.84 28.93 -4.27
C ALA A 655 -39.11 29.31 -5.05
N ALA A 656 -39.69 28.37 -5.80
CA ALA A 656 -40.92 28.57 -6.56
C ALA A 656 -42.16 28.74 -5.66
N GLN A 657 -42.18 28.11 -4.48
CA GLN A 657 -43.24 28.31 -3.49
C GLN A 657 -43.09 29.65 -2.76
N VAL A 658 -41.86 30.06 -2.45
CA VAL A 658 -41.58 31.28 -1.68
C VAL A 658 -41.75 32.55 -2.53
N ALA A 659 -41.30 32.54 -3.78
CA ALA A 659 -41.32 33.71 -4.67
C ALA A 659 -42.68 34.43 -4.77
N PRO A 660 -43.84 33.76 -4.97
CA PRO A 660 -45.14 34.43 -5.04
C PRO A 660 -45.64 34.98 -3.69
N MET A 661 -44.99 34.65 -2.57
CA MET A 661 -45.39 35.07 -1.23
C MET A 661 -44.54 36.21 -0.66
N LEU A 662 -43.50 36.65 -1.38
CA LEU A 662 -42.60 37.71 -0.93
C LEU A 662 -43.36 39.04 -0.79
N GLU A 663 -43.20 39.67 0.37
CA GLU A 663 -43.67 41.03 0.63
C GLU A 663 -42.64 42.07 0.16
N GLU A 664 -43.06 43.33 0.04
CA GLU A 664 -42.17 44.43 -0.29
C GLU A 664 -41.00 44.51 0.71
N GLY A 665 -39.77 44.57 0.19
CA GLY A 665 -38.55 44.60 1.00
C GLY A 665 -38.03 43.22 1.46
N VAL A 666 -38.77 42.12 1.24
CA VAL A 666 -38.29 40.75 1.51
C VAL A 666 -37.70 40.15 0.23
N SER A 667 -36.49 39.61 0.32
CA SER A 667 -35.79 38.91 -0.77
C SER A 667 -35.55 37.46 -0.40
N ILE A 668 -35.44 36.60 -1.40
CA ILE A 668 -34.75 35.31 -1.22
C ILE A 668 -33.25 35.64 -1.13
N ALA A 669 -32.64 35.26 -0.01
CA ALA A 669 -31.22 35.45 0.25
C ALA A 669 -30.37 34.27 -0.23
N ALA A 670 -30.89 33.05 -0.10
CA ALA A 670 -30.19 31.85 -0.53
C ALA A 670 -31.15 30.72 -0.90
N VAL A 671 -30.76 29.90 -1.87
CA VAL A 671 -31.38 28.62 -2.24
C VAL A 671 -30.35 27.53 -1.96
N ASN A 672 -30.46 26.89 -0.79
CA ASN A 672 -29.48 25.91 -0.28
C ASN A 672 -29.82 24.47 -0.69
N GLY A 673 -31.07 24.21 -1.06
CA GLY A 673 -31.52 22.92 -1.57
C GLY A 673 -32.90 23.02 -2.18
N PRO A 674 -33.44 21.91 -2.73
CA PRO A 674 -34.75 21.88 -3.39
C PRO A 674 -35.88 22.43 -2.51
N ASP A 675 -35.85 22.10 -1.22
CA ASP A 675 -36.82 22.55 -0.20
C ASP A 675 -36.15 23.31 0.95
N SER A 676 -35.04 24.02 0.68
CA SER A 676 -34.29 24.77 1.70
C SER A 676 -33.92 26.15 1.17
N VAL A 677 -34.68 27.15 1.58
CA VAL A 677 -34.54 28.55 1.15
C VAL A 677 -34.37 29.45 2.37
N VAL A 678 -33.60 30.53 2.22
CA VAL A 678 -33.49 31.58 3.24
C VAL A 678 -34.12 32.85 2.71
N ILE A 679 -35.08 33.41 3.45
CA ILE A 679 -35.66 34.73 3.18
C ILE A 679 -35.02 35.78 4.08
N SER A 680 -34.90 37.01 3.56
CA SER A 680 -34.25 38.11 4.26
C SER A 680 -34.91 39.46 3.97
N GLY A 681 -35.11 40.26 5.01
CA GLY A 681 -35.71 41.59 4.89
C GLY A 681 -36.01 42.23 6.25
N PRO A 682 -36.84 43.30 6.28
CA PRO A 682 -37.31 43.92 7.52
C PRO A 682 -38.09 42.93 8.39
N GLU A 683 -37.86 42.96 9.71
CA GLU A 683 -38.43 41.98 10.66
C GLU A 683 -39.94 41.76 10.50
N ALA A 684 -40.72 42.84 10.47
CA ALA A 684 -42.17 42.76 10.36
C ALA A 684 -42.63 42.12 9.04
N ALA A 685 -42.00 42.47 7.92
CA ALA A 685 -42.37 41.94 6.60
C ALA A 685 -41.93 40.48 6.45
N THR A 686 -40.73 40.13 6.91
CA THR A 686 -40.23 38.75 6.87
C THR A 686 -41.04 37.82 7.78
N ALA A 687 -41.51 38.30 8.94
CA ALA A 687 -42.41 37.55 9.81
C ALA A 687 -43.73 37.20 9.11
N VAL A 688 -44.33 38.13 8.36
CA VAL A 688 -45.56 37.86 7.58
C VAL A 688 -45.36 36.75 6.55
N VAL A 689 -44.24 36.76 5.83
CA VAL A 689 -43.91 35.72 4.85
C VAL A 689 -43.70 34.37 5.56
N ALA A 690 -42.95 34.36 6.67
CA ALA A 690 -42.71 33.15 7.46
C ALA A 690 -44.00 32.56 8.03
N ASP A 691 -44.89 33.38 8.60
CA ASP A 691 -46.17 32.95 9.16
C ASP A 691 -47.10 32.37 8.10
N ARG A 692 -47.12 32.93 6.88
CA ARG A 692 -47.89 32.37 5.75
C ARG A 692 -47.36 30.99 5.36
N LEU A 693 -46.04 30.83 5.28
CA LEU A 693 -45.41 29.55 4.95
C LEU A 693 -45.67 28.51 6.05
N THR A 694 -45.59 28.90 7.33
CA THR A 694 -45.93 28.02 8.45
C THR A 694 -47.42 27.66 8.47
N GLY A 695 -48.31 28.58 8.09
CA GLY A 695 -49.73 28.31 7.89
C GLY A 695 -50.02 27.29 6.77
N GLN A 696 -49.09 27.12 5.83
CA GLN A 696 -49.14 26.09 4.78
C GLN A 696 -48.38 24.80 5.15
N GLY A 697 -47.94 24.67 6.41
CA GLY A 697 -47.24 23.48 6.91
C GLY A 697 -45.72 23.48 6.72
N CYS A 698 -45.12 24.57 6.22
CA CYS A 698 -43.66 24.67 6.08
C CYS A 698 -43.00 25.00 7.42
N ARG A 699 -41.88 24.36 7.75
CA ARG A 699 -41.07 24.74 8.92
C ARG A 699 -40.30 26.03 8.62
N ALA A 700 -40.27 26.95 9.58
CA ALA A 700 -39.49 28.18 9.51
C ALA A 700 -38.62 28.32 10.77
N HIS A 701 -37.37 28.75 10.58
CA HIS A 701 -36.40 28.95 11.66
C HIS A 701 -35.65 30.27 11.46
N ARG A 702 -35.73 31.18 12.45
CA ARG A 702 -35.00 32.45 12.43
C ARG A 702 -33.52 32.19 12.64
N LEU A 703 -32.68 32.74 11.75
CA LEU A 703 -31.23 32.62 11.83
C LEU A 703 -30.66 33.63 12.84
N ALA A 704 -29.65 33.21 13.58
CA ALA A 704 -28.92 34.03 14.54
C ALA A 704 -27.92 34.95 13.82
N VAL A 705 -28.44 35.94 13.09
CA VAL A 705 -27.66 36.93 12.35
C VAL A 705 -28.06 38.34 12.75
N SER A 706 -27.13 39.29 12.62
CA SER A 706 -27.32 40.69 13.04
C SER A 706 -28.15 41.53 12.06
N HIS A 707 -28.15 41.17 10.77
CA HIS A 707 -28.75 41.96 9.69
C HIS A 707 -29.40 41.06 8.62
N ALA A 708 -30.15 41.68 7.72
CA ALA A 708 -30.82 41.04 6.59
C ALA A 708 -29.91 41.00 5.33
N PHE A 709 -28.94 40.09 5.29
CA PHE A 709 -28.02 39.93 4.16
C PHE A 709 -28.73 39.49 2.86
N HIS A 710 -28.18 39.85 1.70
CA HIS A 710 -28.75 39.53 0.38
C HIS A 710 -30.19 40.06 0.19
N SER A 711 -30.49 41.22 0.77
CA SER A 711 -31.78 41.92 0.64
C SER A 711 -31.60 43.39 0.24
N ALA A 712 -32.71 44.09 -0.01
CA ALA A 712 -32.69 45.53 -0.28
C ALA A 712 -32.05 46.35 0.85
N LEU A 713 -32.02 45.82 2.08
CA LEU A 713 -31.36 46.48 3.22
C LEU A 713 -29.83 46.55 3.08
N MET A 714 -29.24 45.86 2.11
CA MET A 714 -27.82 46.01 1.77
C MET A 714 -27.53 47.19 0.85
N GLU A 715 -28.52 47.76 0.15
CA GLU A 715 -28.29 48.84 -0.83
C GLU A 715 -27.57 50.09 -0.27
N PRO A 716 -27.81 50.54 0.98
CA PRO A 716 -27.13 51.72 1.52
C PRO A 716 -25.60 51.61 1.59
N MET A 717 -25.05 50.39 1.73
CA MET A 717 -23.60 50.19 1.83
C MET A 717 -22.91 50.07 0.46
N MET A 718 -23.66 49.72 -0.60
CA MET A 718 -23.09 49.26 -1.89
C MET A 718 -22.20 50.31 -2.57
N VAL A 719 -22.55 51.60 -2.51
CA VAL A 719 -21.75 52.67 -3.12
C VAL A 719 -20.39 52.80 -2.45
N GLN A 720 -20.39 52.87 -1.11
CA GLN A 720 -19.15 52.97 -0.34
C GLN A 720 -18.30 51.69 -0.46
N PHE A 721 -18.98 50.53 -0.49
CA PHE A 721 -18.32 49.25 -0.69
C PHE A 721 -17.63 49.18 -2.05
N GLY A 722 -18.33 49.50 -3.13
CA GLY A 722 -17.78 49.55 -4.49
C GLY A 722 -16.59 50.52 -4.62
N ALA A 723 -16.67 51.71 -4.02
CA ALA A 723 -15.54 52.63 -3.98
C ALA A 723 -14.33 52.01 -3.24
N THR A 724 -14.58 51.34 -2.11
CA THR A 724 -13.54 50.71 -1.28
C THR A 724 -12.85 49.56 -2.00
N ILE A 725 -13.54 48.80 -2.87
CA ILE A 725 -12.99 47.62 -3.55
C ILE A 725 -12.66 47.85 -5.04
N SER A 726 -12.79 49.08 -5.53
CA SER A 726 -12.59 49.44 -6.94
C SER A 726 -11.21 49.07 -7.53
N GLY A 727 -10.21 48.87 -6.67
CA GLY A 727 -8.85 48.48 -7.09
C GLY A 727 -8.59 46.98 -7.19
N ILE A 728 -9.58 46.12 -6.92
CA ILE A 728 -9.42 44.66 -7.01
C ILE A 728 -9.18 44.26 -8.47
N VAL A 729 -8.15 43.43 -8.69
CA VAL A 729 -7.85 42.81 -9.97
C VAL A 729 -8.25 41.33 -9.90
N ALA A 730 -9.20 40.93 -10.76
CA ALA A 730 -9.61 39.54 -10.86
C ALA A 730 -8.68 38.79 -11.81
N HIS A 731 -8.15 37.66 -11.34
CA HIS A 731 -7.32 36.75 -12.12
C HIS A 731 -8.12 35.54 -12.61
N GLU A 732 -7.61 34.83 -13.62
CA GLU A 732 -8.21 33.59 -14.06
C GLU A 732 -8.10 32.50 -12.98
N PRO A 733 -9.18 31.71 -12.76
CA PRO A 733 -9.18 30.65 -11.76
C PRO A 733 -8.24 29.52 -12.16
N ARG A 734 -7.38 29.09 -11.23
CA ARG A 734 -6.51 27.92 -11.35
C ARG A 734 -7.21 26.61 -10.98
N ILE A 735 -8.31 26.72 -10.23
CA ILE A 735 -9.20 25.62 -9.84
C ILE A 735 -10.59 26.00 -10.32
N ALA A 736 -11.33 25.06 -10.91
CA ALA A 736 -12.68 25.35 -11.37
C ALA A 736 -13.54 25.85 -10.20
N LEU A 737 -14.23 26.97 -10.39
CA LEU A 737 -14.97 27.64 -9.32
C LEU A 737 -16.42 27.83 -9.73
N VAL A 738 -17.35 27.60 -8.81
CA VAL A 738 -18.77 27.86 -9.00
C VAL A 738 -19.17 29.20 -8.38
N SER A 739 -19.86 30.02 -9.17
CA SER A 739 -20.33 31.35 -8.75
C SER A 739 -21.65 31.28 -7.97
N ASP A 740 -21.73 31.94 -6.81
CA ASP A 740 -22.96 31.97 -6.00
C ASP A 740 -24.11 32.64 -6.74
N MET A 741 -23.85 33.67 -7.52
CA MET A 741 -24.92 34.43 -8.18
C MET A 741 -25.57 33.67 -9.33
N THR A 742 -24.84 32.75 -9.97
CA THR A 742 -25.27 32.06 -11.19
C THR A 742 -25.53 30.57 -10.98
N GLY A 743 -24.87 29.94 -10.00
CA GLY A 743 -24.85 28.48 -9.86
C GLY A 743 -24.10 27.80 -11.02
N GLN A 744 -23.27 28.55 -11.75
CA GLN A 744 -22.50 28.09 -12.91
C GLN A 744 -21.00 28.30 -12.68
N LEU A 745 -20.15 27.69 -13.51
CA LEU A 745 -18.71 27.95 -13.46
C LEU A 745 -18.43 29.44 -13.68
N ALA A 746 -17.40 29.95 -12.98
CA ALA A 746 -16.94 31.32 -13.10
C ALA A 746 -16.68 31.69 -14.56
N ALA A 747 -17.32 32.76 -15.02
CA ALA A 747 -17.23 33.27 -16.39
C ALA A 747 -16.55 34.64 -16.43
N ALA A 748 -16.43 35.22 -17.63
CA ALA A 748 -15.86 36.55 -17.80
C ALA A 748 -16.55 37.60 -16.91
N GLY A 749 -15.76 38.38 -16.17
CA GLY A 749 -16.24 39.39 -15.21
C GLY A 749 -16.46 38.88 -13.79
N TYR A 750 -16.31 37.57 -13.54
CA TYR A 750 -16.23 37.01 -12.19
C TYR A 750 -15.08 37.64 -11.38
N GLY A 751 -15.27 37.80 -10.07
CA GLY A 751 -14.24 38.31 -9.15
C GLY A 751 -13.98 39.82 -9.23
N THR A 752 -14.58 40.53 -10.18
CA THR A 752 -14.45 41.99 -10.32
C THR A 752 -15.14 42.76 -9.19
N ALA A 753 -14.77 44.02 -8.98
CA ALA A 753 -15.47 44.90 -8.03
C ALA A 753 -16.99 44.95 -8.28
N SER A 754 -17.42 44.99 -9.55
CA SER A 754 -18.85 44.95 -9.91
C SER A 754 -19.52 43.64 -9.52
N TYR A 755 -18.83 42.50 -9.68
CA TYR A 755 -19.34 41.20 -9.24
C TYR A 755 -19.62 41.21 -7.74
N TRP A 756 -18.65 41.65 -6.93
CA TRP A 756 -18.78 41.65 -5.47
C TRP A 756 -19.82 42.65 -4.93
N VAL A 757 -20.00 43.79 -5.59
CA VAL A 757 -21.07 44.74 -5.25
C VAL A 757 -22.45 44.12 -5.49
N GLU A 758 -22.66 43.42 -6.61
CA GLU A 758 -23.93 42.71 -6.85
C GLU A 758 -24.09 41.49 -5.93
N HIS A 759 -22.99 40.80 -5.61
CA HIS A 759 -22.97 39.61 -4.77
C HIS A 759 -23.59 39.83 -3.39
N VAL A 760 -23.37 40.99 -2.77
CA VAL A 760 -23.98 41.30 -1.45
C VAL A 760 -25.50 41.48 -1.50
N ARG A 761 -26.08 41.68 -2.70
CA ARG A 761 -27.49 41.99 -2.92
C ARG A 761 -28.28 40.83 -3.52
N LYS A 762 -27.66 40.03 -4.39
CA LYS A 762 -28.29 38.92 -5.14
C LYS A 762 -28.38 37.63 -4.29
N PRO A 763 -29.34 36.74 -4.59
CA PRO A 763 -29.46 35.46 -3.90
C PRO A 763 -28.27 34.54 -4.16
N VAL A 764 -27.86 33.77 -3.15
CA VAL A 764 -26.90 32.67 -3.25
C VAL A 764 -27.56 31.44 -3.84
N ARG A 765 -27.13 30.98 -5.02
CA ARG A 765 -27.65 29.83 -5.77
C ARG A 765 -26.86 28.55 -5.47
N PHE A 766 -26.69 28.23 -4.19
CA PHE A 766 -25.86 27.12 -3.73
C PHE A 766 -26.33 25.76 -4.26
N ALA A 767 -27.64 25.50 -4.24
CA ALA A 767 -28.21 24.23 -4.74
C ALA A 767 -27.91 23.97 -6.23
N ASP A 768 -27.95 25.02 -7.06
CA ASP A 768 -27.63 24.92 -8.48
C ASP A 768 -26.14 24.60 -8.67
N GLY A 769 -25.27 25.15 -7.81
CA GLY A 769 -23.85 24.87 -7.81
C GLY A 769 -23.50 23.44 -7.42
N VAL A 770 -24.18 22.87 -6.40
CA VAL A 770 -24.05 21.46 -6.04
C VAL A 770 -24.46 20.57 -7.22
N ALA A 771 -25.63 20.83 -7.82
CA ALA A 771 -26.12 20.07 -8.96
C ALA A 771 -25.16 20.12 -10.17
N LEU A 772 -24.54 21.27 -10.41
CA LEU A 772 -23.51 21.39 -11.44
C LEU A 772 -22.28 20.54 -11.09
N ALA A 773 -21.78 20.62 -9.86
CA ALA A 773 -20.61 19.85 -9.46
C ALA A 773 -20.85 18.34 -9.60
N GLU A 774 -22.02 17.85 -9.17
CA GLU A 774 -22.46 16.46 -9.38
C GLU A 774 -22.49 16.09 -10.87
N SER A 775 -23.03 16.97 -11.73
CA SER A 775 -23.06 16.74 -13.19
C SER A 775 -21.66 16.69 -13.83
N LEU A 776 -20.66 17.32 -13.20
CA LEU A 776 -19.26 17.29 -13.61
C LEU A 776 -18.49 16.09 -13.04
N GLY A 777 -19.16 15.21 -12.28
CA GLY A 777 -18.58 14.01 -11.68
C GLY A 777 -18.05 14.19 -10.26
N ALA A 778 -18.49 15.21 -9.53
CA ALA A 778 -18.16 15.35 -8.10
C ALA A 778 -18.77 14.20 -7.29
N ALA A 779 -17.95 13.53 -6.49
CA ALA A 779 -18.38 12.47 -5.58
C ALA A 779 -18.20 12.87 -4.11
N THR A 780 -17.27 13.80 -3.84
CA THR A 780 -16.92 14.16 -2.46
C THR A 780 -16.94 15.67 -2.27
N PHE A 781 -17.71 16.12 -1.29
CA PHE A 781 -17.81 17.52 -0.91
C PHE A 781 -17.22 17.70 0.48
N LEU A 782 -16.17 18.53 0.61
CA LEU A 782 -15.44 18.76 1.85
C LEU A 782 -15.77 20.15 2.38
N GLU A 783 -16.58 20.23 3.44
CA GLU A 783 -16.93 21.49 4.08
C GLU A 783 -15.72 22.01 4.87
N THR A 784 -15.08 23.02 4.29
CA THR A 784 -13.81 23.61 4.72
C THR A 784 -14.09 24.86 5.53
N GLY A 785 -14.56 24.70 6.77
CA GLY A 785 -14.93 25.81 7.66
C GLY A 785 -15.19 25.35 9.10
N PRO A 786 -15.81 26.21 9.96
CA PRO A 786 -15.88 25.98 11.41
C PRO A 786 -16.91 24.94 11.90
N SER A 787 -17.79 24.42 11.03
CA SER A 787 -18.85 23.46 11.40
C SER A 787 -19.38 22.69 10.19
N ALA A 788 -20.26 21.71 10.43
CA ALA A 788 -21.04 20.97 9.43
C ALA A 788 -22.42 21.63 9.19
N GLY A 789 -22.47 22.67 8.36
CA GLY A 789 -23.67 23.49 8.14
C GLY A 789 -24.38 23.28 6.81
N LEU A 790 -23.68 22.77 5.78
CA LEU A 790 -24.16 22.83 4.39
C LEU A 790 -24.81 21.55 3.85
N GLY A 791 -24.89 20.47 4.64
CA GLY A 791 -25.52 19.21 4.24
C GLY A 791 -24.71 18.43 3.19
N THR A 792 -24.92 17.10 3.16
CA THR A 792 -24.26 16.08 2.30
C THR A 792 -22.72 16.10 2.18
N SER A 793 -22.04 16.99 2.89
CA SER A 793 -20.59 17.18 2.87
C SER A 793 -19.90 16.59 4.10
N VAL A 794 -18.65 16.20 3.92
CA VAL A 794 -17.74 15.81 4.99
C VAL A 794 -17.18 17.08 5.61
N ALA A 795 -17.53 17.36 6.87
CA ALA A 795 -17.03 18.56 7.55
C ALA A 795 -15.67 18.34 8.18
N LEU A 796 -14.75 19.29 7.99
CA LEU A 796 -13.41 19.24 8.60
C LEU A 796 -13.46 19.47 10.10
N LEU A 797 -14.32 20.38 10.54
CA LEU A 797 -14.48 20.77 11.93
C LEU A 797 -15.95 20.70 12.33
N ALA A 798 -16.18 20.42 13.62
CA ALA A 798 -17.50 20.49 14.22
C ALA A 798 -17.39 21.05 15.64
N LYS A 799 -18.23 22.04 15.95
CA LYS A 799 -18.26 22.64 17.29
C LYS A 799 -18.49 21.57 18.36
N GLY A 800 -17.62 21.57 19.38
CA GLY A 800 -17.70 20.63 20.50
C GLY A 800 -17.05 19.27 20.24
N ARG A 801 -16.36 19.09 19.10
CA ARG A 801 -15.47 17.95 18.85
C ARG A 801 -14.00 18.41 18.81
N PRO A 802 -13.04 17.55 19.18
CA PRO A 802 -11.62 17.87 19.03
C PRO A 802 -11.27 18.14 17.56
N GLU A 803 -10.53 19.23 17.29
CA GLU A 803 -10.28 19.69 15.92
C GLU A 803 -9.40 18.72 15.13
N VAL A 804 -8.31 18.25 15.75
CA VAL A 804 -7.35 17.32 15.13
C VAL A 804 -8.05 16.00 14.79
N GLU A 805 -8.90 15.50 15.68
CA GLU A 805 -9.68 14.28 15.47
C GLU A 805 -10.66 14.43 14.31
N SER A 806 -11.40 15.55 14.27
CA SER A 806 -12.37 15.83 13.22
C SER A 806 -11.70 15.93 11.85
N LEU A 807 -10.57 16.64 11.76
CA LEU A 807 -9.77 16.78 10.55
C LEU A 807 -9.27 15.43 10.05
N LEU A 808 -8.62 14.64 10.92
CA LEU A 808 -8.05 13.35 10.55
C LEU A 808 -9.15 12.34 10.16
N THR A 809 -10.33 12.42 10.79
CA THR A 809 -11.49 11.59 10.41
C THR A 809 -12.02 11.98 9.03
N ALA A 810 -12.12 13.29 8.73
CA ALA A 810 -12.52 13.78 7.42
C ALA A 810 -11.51 13.39 6.32
N MET A 811 -10.21 13.49 6.59
CA MET A 811 -9.16 12.97 5.72
C MET A 811 -9.27 11.45 5.56
N GLY A 812 -9.67 10.73 6.61
CA GLY A 812 -9.91 9.29 6.58
C GLY A 812 -10.99 8.92 5.57
N GLN A 813 -12.05 9.73 5.45
CA GLN A 813 -13.10 9.54 4.45
C GLN A 813 -12.54 9.65 3.02
N LEU A 814 -11.77 10.71 2.73
CA LEU A 814 -11.11 10.88 1.43
C LEU A 814 -10.21 9.68 1.10
N TYR A 815 -9.43 9.22 2.08
CA TYR A 815 -8.50 8.10 1.90
C TYR A 815 -9.22 6.77 1.62
N VAL A 816 -10.31 6.46 2.33
CA VAL A 816 -11.05 5.21 2.06
C VAL A 816 -11.79 5.24 0.72
N ASP A 817 -12.13 6.43 0.23
CA ASP A 817 -12.77 6.63 -1.07
C ASP A 817 -11.75 6.58 -2.23
N GLY A 818 -10.45 6.63 -1.94
CA GLY A 818 -9.36 6.40 -2.89
C GLY A 818 -8.37 7.55 -3.05
N ALA A 819 -8.54 8.67 -2.35
CA ALA A 819 -7.61 9.79 -2.43
C ALA A 819 -6.20 9.39 -1.93
N ASP A 820 -5.18 9.84 -2.65
CA ASP A 820 -3.78 9.71 -2.25
C ASP A 820 -3.40 10.91 -1.37
N LEU A 821 -3.15 10.66 -0.09
CA LEU A 821 -2.92 11.70 0.92
C LEU A 821 -1.55 11.53 1.56
N ASP A 822 -0.85 12.64 1.81
CA ASP A 822 0.36 12.65 2.62
C ASP A 822 0.03 12.77 4.11
N TRP A 823 -0.04 11.60 4.76
CA TRP A 823 -0.31 11.49 6.19
C TRP A 823 0.87 11.87 7.09
N ARG A 824 2.07 12.19 6.55
CA ARG A 824 3.23 12.56 7.37
C ARG A 824 2.98 13.82 8.20
N ALA A 825 2.16 14.74 7.71
CA ALA A 825 1.74 15.92 8.46
C ALA A 825 1.04 15.57 9.78
N ALA A 826 0.30 14.46 9.84
CA ALA A 826 -0.37 13.98 11.06
C ALA A 826 0.62 13.53 12.15
N PHE A 827 1.88 13.27 11.80
CA PHE A 827 2.96 12.90 12.71
C PHE A 827 4.01 14.00 12.89
N ALA A 828 3.88 15.15 12.21
CA ALA A 828 4.85 16.24 12.28
C ALA A 828 5.06 16.68 13.74
N GLY A 829 6.30 16.90 14.20
CA GLY A 829 6.57 17.29 15.59
C GLY A 829 6.45 16.16 16.63
N LEU A 830 5.95 14.97 16.25
CA LEU A 830 6.08 13.76 17.07
C LEU A 830 7.42 13.08 16.76
N ARG A 831 8.04 12.48 17.77
CA ARG A 831 9.26 11.66 17.60
C ARG A 831 8.90 10.18 17.46
N ALA A 832 7.94 9.88 16.58
CA ALA A 832 7.51 8.50 16.34
C ALA A 832 8.65 7.66 15.74
N ARG A 833 8.80 6.44 16.23
CA ARG A 833 9.78 5.45 15.80
C ARG A 833 9.08 4.30 15.11
N THR A 834 9.78 3.66 14.19
CA THR A 834 9.26 2.46 13.53
C THR A 834 9.41 1.25 14.45
N VAL A 835 8.31 0.56 14.69
CA VAL A 835 8.20 -0.70 15.45
C VAL A 835 7.84 -1.85 14.50
N THR A 836 8.12 -3.08 14.93
CA THR A 836 7.75 -4.27 14.16
C THR A 836 6.26 -4.52 14.33
N LEU A 837 5.51 -4.60 13.23
CA LEU A 837 4.07 -4.88 13.25
C LEU A 837 3.78 -6.32 12.78
N PRO A 838 2.61 -6.90 13.11
CA PRO A 838 2.16 -8.14 12.48
C PRO A 838 2.15 -8.04 10.96
N THR A 839 2.37 -9.17 10.30
CA THR A 839 2.30 -9.30 8.84
C THR A 839 0.86 -9.50 8.36
N TYR A 840 0.67 -9.36 7.05
CA TYR A 840 -0.61 -9.41 6.35
C TYR A 840 -1.45 -10.65 6.69
N SER A 841 -2.74 -10.43 6.94
CA SER A 841 -3.72 -11.49 7.20
C SER A 841 -4.30 -12.05 5.91
N PHE A 842 -3.61 -13.03 5.32
CA PHE A 842 -4.05 -13.75 4.11
C PHE A 842 -5.43 -14.40 4.29
N ALA A 843 -6.35 -14.12 3.35
CA ALA A 843 -7.68 -14.70 3.28
C ALA A 843 -7.66 -16.04 2.53
N ARG A 844 -6.96 -17.02 3.12
CA ARG A 844 -6.64 -18.29 2.45
C ARG A 844 -7.88 -19.12 2.12
N GLN A 845 -7.83 -19.78 0.97
CA GLN A 845 -8.77 -20.80 0.54
C GLN A 845 -8.02 -22.08 0.17
N ARG A 846 -8.69 -23.23 0.28
CA ARG A 846 -8.10 -24.52 -0.05
C ARG A 846 -8.01 -24.72 -1.57
N PHE A 847 -6.81 -25.05 -2.04
CA PHE A 847 -6.50 -25.44 -3.42
C PHE A 847 -5.69 -26.73 -3.45
N TRP A 848 -6.22 -27.76 -4.13
CA TRP A 848 -5.57 -29.06 -4.25
C TRP A 848 -5.76 -29.71 -5.62
N LEU A 849 -4.87 -30.65 -5.97
CA LEU A 849 -4.89 -31.35 -7.24
C LEU A 849 -6.22 -32.07 -7.44
N GLY A 850 -6.80 -31.91 -8.62
CA GLY A 850 -8.05 -32.55 -8.97
C GLY A 850 -9.29 -31.95 -8.30
N GLU A 851 -9.16 -31.02 -7.36
CA GLU A 851 -10.25 -30.19 -6.86
C GLU A 851 -10.48 -29.04 -7.86
N GLY A 852 -11.36 -29.28 -8.83
CA GLY A 852 -11.98 -28.24 -9.64
C GLY A 852 -13.37 -27.98 -9.10
N ALA A 853 -13.74 -26.70 -8.91
CA ALA A 853 -15.03 -26.25 -8.43
C ALA A 853 -16.19 -27.13 -8.94
N GLY A 854 -17.00 -27.59 -7.99
CA GLY A 854 -18.10 -28.50 -8.23
C GLY A 854 -19.13 -27.99 -9.24
N ARG A 855 -19.76 -28.97 -9.89
CA ARG A 855 -20.81 -28.92 -10.92
C ARG A 855 -20.38 -28.31 -12.25
N LYS A 856 -20.41 -29.16 -13.29
CA LYS A 856 -20.89 -28.76 -14.61
C LYS A 856 -22.07 -27.81 -14.37
N ALA A 857 -21.90 -26.51 -14.62
CA ALA A 857 -23.04 -25.68 -14.93
C ALA A 857 -23.81 -26.45 -16.01
N ASP A 858 -25.08 -26.76 -15.74
CA ASP A 858 -25.94 -27.40 -16.71
C ASP A 858 -25.71 -26.70 -18.05
N SER A 859 -25.26 -27.47 -19.05
CA SER A 859 -25.17 -27.05 -20.43
C SER A 859 -26.57 -26.93 -21.03
N SER A 860 -27.46 -26.20 -20.35
CA SER A 860 -28.78 -25.84 -20.83
C SER A 860 -28.70 -24.45 -21.47
N ASP A 861 -29.01 -24.42 -22.76
CA ASP A 861 -29.06 -23.29 -23.70
C ASP A 861 -27.74 -22.78 -24.29
N GLU A 862 -27.04 -23.66 -25.02
CA GLU A 862 -26.08 -23.25 -26.07
C GLU A 862 -26.75 -22.75 -27.37
N SER A 863 -28.06 -22.45 -27.38
CA SER A 863 -28.72 -21.90 -28.57
C SER A 863 -29.61 -20.70 -28.24
N GLY A 864 -29.13 -19.49 -28.59
CA GLY A 864 -29.98 -18.32 -28.84
C GLY A 864 -29.95 -17.22 -27.77
N LEU A 865 -28.78 -16.61 -27.51
CA LEU A 865 -28.70 -15.37 -26.72
C LEU A 865 -29.28 -14.16 -27.49
N ARG A 866 -29.07 -14.09 -28.81
CA ARG A 866 -29.58 -13.03 -29.70
C ARG A 866 -31.11 -12.81 -29.60
N PRO A 867 -31.97 -13.86 -29.73
CA PRO A 867 -33.42 -13.71 -29.58
C PRO A 867 -33.90 -13.22 -28.20
N ARG A 868 -33.10 -13.39 -27.14
CA ARG A 868 -33.45 -12.97 -25.76
C ARG A 868 -33.05 -11.52 -25.47
N LEU A 869 -32.01 -11.01 -26.13
CA LEU A 869 -31.51 -9.64 -25.96
C LEU A 869 -32.29 -8.61 -26.80
N ASP A 870 -33.00 -9.04 -27.85
CA ASP A 870 -33.83 -8.18 -28.71
C ASP A 870 -35.15 -7.72 -28.04
N SER A 871 -35.54 -8.32 -26.91
CA SER A 871 -36.83 -8.05 -26.23
C SER A 871 -36.72 -7.28 -24.90
N VAL A 872 -35.56 -6.69 -24.60
CA VAL A 872 -35.26 -6.05 -23.29
C VAL A 872 -34.79 -4.62 -23.48
N ASP A 873 -34.99 -3.75 -22.48
CA ASP A 873 -34.49 -2.38 -22.53
C ASP A 873 -32.94 -2.34 -22.48
N SER A 874 -32.34 -1.22 -22.90
CA SER A 874 -30.89 -1.07 -23.04
C SER A 874 -30.11 -1.20 -21.72
N LYS A 875 -30.66 -0.76 -20.59
CA LYS A 875 -30.00 -0.88 -19.27
C LYS A 875 -30.00 -2.33 -18.80
N GLU A 876 -31.12 -3.03 -18.98
CA GLU A 876 -31.23 -4.43 -18.59
C GLU A 876 -30.39 -5.34 -19.50
N ARG A 877 -30.29 -5.03 -20.80
CA ARG A 877 -29.42 -5.74 -21.74
C ARG A 877 -27.93 -5.60 -21.38
N PHE A 878 -27.48 -4.39 -21.06
CA PHE A 878 -26.12 -4.14 -20.60
C PHE A 878 -25.79 -4.92 -19.31
N ARG A 879 -26.71 -4.92 -18.33
CA ARG A 879 -26.56 -5.69 -17.09
C ARG A 879 -26.41 -7.20 -17.37
N GLN A 880 -27.20 -7.75 -18.27
CA GLN A 880 -27.12 -9.17 -18.66
C GLN A 880 -25.81 -9.51 -19.41
N LEU A 881 -25.27 -8.58 -20.20
CA LEU A 881 -23.98 -8.76 -20.86
C LEU A 881 -22.82 -8.73 -19.87
N VAL A 882 -22.87 -7.88 -18.84
CA VAL A 882 -21.90 -7.90 -17.73
C VAL A 882 -21.95 -9.27 -17.04
N ASP A 883 -23.14 -9.75 -16.69
CA ASP A 883 -23.32 -11.07 -16.05
C ASP A 883 -22.77 -12.22 -16.93
N LEU A 884 -22.97 -12.15 -18.25
CA LEU A 884 -22.47 -13.13 -19.23
C LEU A 884 -20.93 -13.13 -19.30
N VAL A 885 -20.31 -11.95 -19.40
CA VAL A 885 -18.85 -11.83 -19.45
C VAL A 885 -18.25 -12.35 -18.14
N CYS A 886 -18.80 -11.96 -16.98
CA CYS A 886 -18.37 -12.46 -15.68
C CYS A 886 -18.54 -13.98 -15.55
N LEU A 887 -19.63 -14.57 -16.07
CA LEU A 887 -19.83 -16.02 -16.06
C LEU A 887 -18.76 -16.76 -16.88
N HIS A 888 -18.52 -16.35 -18.12
CA HIS A 888 -17.51 -17.02 -18.94
C HIS A 888 -16.09 -16.76 -18.44
N ALA A 889 -15.85 -15.59 -17.83
CA ALA A 889 -14.59 -15.29 -17.17
C ALA A 889 -14.37 -16.20 -15.96
N ALA A 890 -15.39 -16.38 -15.12
CA ALA A 890 -15.36 -17.28 -13.97
C ALA A 890 -15.05 -18.72 -14.39
N ILE A 891 -15.68 -19.22 -15.46
CA ILE A 891 -15.40 -20.58 -15.94
C ILE A 891 -13.95 -20.71 -16.45
N ALA A 892 -13.45 -19.74 -17.22
CA ALA A 892 -12.10 -19.80 -17.76
C ALA A 892 -11.01 -19.80 -16.66
N THR A 893 -11.27 -19.09 -15.56
CA THR A 893 -10.36 -18.94 -14.42
C THR A 893 -10.60 -19.95 -13.29
N GLY A 894 -11.65 -20.76 -13.37
CA GLY A 894 -11.98 -21.79 -12.37
C GLY A 894 -12.70 -21.28 -11.12
N HIS A 895 -13.27 -20.07 -11.16
CA HIS A 895 -14.14 -19.56 -10.10
C HIS A 895 -15.45 -20.36 -10.05
N SER A 896 -16.03 -20.46 -8.85
CA SER A 896 -17.24 -21.26 -8.62
C SER A 896 -18.52 -20.63 -9.19
N ASN A 897 -18.54 -19.29 -9.32
CA ASN A 897 -19.67 -18.54 -9.84
C ASN A 897 -19.22 -17.16 -10.39
N SER A 898 -20.10 -16.51 -11.16
CA SER A 898 -19.83 -15.20 -11.78
C SER A 898 -19.70 -14.04 -10.78
N HIS A 899 -20.31 -14.12 -9.58
CA HIS A 899 -20.25 -13.06 -8.57
C HIS A 899 -18.88 -12.92 -7.91
N GLN A 900 -17.98 -13.89 -8.10
CA GLN A 900 -16.59 -13.81 -7.67
C GLN A 900 -15.72 -13.00 -8.64
N ILE A 901 -16.25 -12.62 -9.81
CA ILE A 901 -15.56 -11.76 -10.78
C ILE A 901 -16.04 -10.32 -10.58
N ASP A 902 -15.14 -9.44 -10.15
CA ASP A 902 -15.40 -8.00 -10.09
C ASP A 902 -15.43 -7.44 -11.53
N ALA A 903 -16.56 -6.86 -11.91
CA ALA A 903 -16.77 -6.37 -13.28
C ALA A 903 -15.94 -5.13 -13.63
N GLU A 904 -15.45 -4.41 -12.62
CA GLU A 904 -14.63 -3.19 -12.78
C GLU A 904 -13.14 -3.48 -12.75
N ARG A 905 -12.74 -4.66 -12.26
CA ARG A 905 -11.34 -5.05 -12.14
C ARG A 905 -10.78 -5.47 -13.48
N ALA A 906 -9.50 -5.15 -13.72
CA ALA A 906 -8.84 -5.56 -14.96
C ALA A 906 -8.70 -7.09 -15.01
N PHE A 907 -8.85 -7.66 -16.21
CA PHE A 907 -8.69 -9.11 -16.42
C PHE A 907 -7.33 -9.60 -15.91
N GLN A 908 -6.26 -8.83 -16.06
CA GLN A 908 -4.92 -9.18 -15.55
C GLN A 908 -4.92 -9.38 -14.03
N ASP A 909 -5.60 -8.50 -13.29
CA ASP A 909 -5.71 -8.60 -11.83
C ASP A 909 -6.68 -9.71 -11.38
N LEU A 910 -7.48 -10.26 -12.29
CA LEU A 910 -8.34 -11.43 -12.09
C LEU A 910 -7.62 -12.76 -12.45
N GLY A 911 -6.31 -12.70 -12.74
CA GLY A 911 -5.51 -13.87 -13.10
C GLY A 911 -5.63 -14.30 -14.57
N PHE A 912 -6.01 -13.39 -15.48
CA PHE A 912 -5.99 -13.66 -16.91
C PHE A 912 -4.59 -13.51 -17.51
N GLU A 913 -4.24 -14.49 -18.33
CA GLU A 913 -3.03 -14.52 -19.14
C GLU A 913 -3.41 -14.61 -20.64
N SER A 914 -2.40 -14.61 -21.51
CA SER A 914 -2.61 -14.73 -22.97
C SER A 914 -3.46 -15.94 -23.36
N MET A 915 -3.34 -17.08 -22.66
CA MET A 915 -4.10 -18.30 -22.98
C MET A 915 -5.53 -18.30 -22.41
N THR A 916 -5.73 -17.90 -21.14
CA THR A 916 -7.09 -17.79 -20.58
C THR A 916 -7.89 -16.67 -21.23
N GLY A 917 -7.24 -15.61 -21.69
CA GLY A 917 -7.87 -14.58 -22.55
C GLY A 917 -8.38 -15.14 -23.87
N VAL A 918 -7.61 -16.03 -24.50
CA VAL A 918 -8.03 -16.75 -25.72
C VAL A 918 -9.20 -17.69 -25.44
N GLU A 919 -9.21 -18.39 -24.30
CA GLU A 919 -10.34 -19.24 -23.89
C GLU A 919 -11.61 -18.41 -23.69
N LEU A 920 -11.55 -17.31 -22.93
CA LEU A 920 -12.69 -16.41 -22.70
C LEU A 920 -13.24 -15.87 -24.03
N ARG A 921 -12.36 -15.39 -24.92
CA ARG A 921 -12.75 -14.95 -26.26
C ARG A 921 -13.49 -16.04 -27.03
N ASN A 922 -12.98 -17.28 -27.04
CA ASN A 922 -13.61 -18.38 -27.76
C ASN A 922 -14.99 -18.72 -27.19
N ARG A 923 -15.14 -18.71 -25.86
CA ARG A 923 -16.42 -18.91 -25.18
C ARG A 923 -17.43 -17.82 -25.51
N LEU A 924 -17.03 -16.55 -25.42
CA LEU A 924 -17.88 -15.43 -25.76
C LEU A 924 -18.29 -15.44 -27.24
N ARG A 925 -17.36 -15.78 -28.14
CA ARG A 925 -17.66 -15.96 -29.57
C ARG A 925 -18.70 -17.06 -29.81
N ALA A 926 -18.61 -18.18 -29.09
CA ALA A 926 -19.56 -19.28 -29.22
C ALA A 926 -20.98 -18.88 -28.79
N VAL A 927 -21.12 -18.12 -27.69
CA VAL A 927 -22.43 -17.76 -27.13
C VAL A 927 -23.05 -16.52 -27.77
N THR A 928 -22.23 -15.55 -28.19
CA THR A 928 -22.72 -14.30 -28.81
C THR A 928 -22.82 -14.37 -30.34
N GLY A 929 -22.04 -15.27 -30.97
CA GLY A 929 -21.91 -15.34 -32.43
C GLY A 929 -21.13 -14.18 -33.06
N LEU A 930 -20.51 -13.29 -32.26
CA LEU A 930 -19.72 -12.15 -32.72
C LEU A 930 -18.30 -12.55 -33.13
N ALA A 931 -17.72 -11.80 -34.07
CA ALA A 931 -16.31 -11.93 -34.43
C ALA A 931 -15.46 -11.08 -33.47
N LEU A 932 -14.86 -11.72 -32.46
CA LEU A 932 -14.07 -11.06 -31.43
C LEU A 932 -12.56 -11.13 -31.74
N SER A 933 -11.84 -10.01 -31.61
CA SER A 933 -10.39 -9.92 -31.81
C SER A 933 -9.61 -10.83 -30.84
N ARG A 934 -8.38 -11.21 -31.20
CA ARG A 934 -7.47 -11.93 -30.30
C ARG A 934 -7.00 -11.08 -29.13
N THR A 935 -6.98 -9.77 -29.29
CA THR A 935 -6.54 -8.77 -28.31
C THR A 935 -7.67 -8.23 -27.44
N ILE A 936 -8.88 -8.80 -27.53
CA ILE A 936 -10.09 -8.19 -26.98
C ILE A 936 -10.02 -7.87 -25.48
N ILE A 937 -9.32 -8.68 -24.68
CA ILE A 937 -9.14 -8.43 -23.24
C ILE A 937 -8.11 -7.35 -22.92
N PHE A 938 -7.30 -6.92 -23.90
CA PHE A 938 -6.38 -5.79 -23.79
C PHE A 938 -7.03 -4.51 -24.32
N ASP A 939 -7.81 -4.63 -25.40
CA ASP A 939 -8.58 -3.52 -25.95
C ASP A 939 -9.72 -3.09 -25.00
N TYR A 940 -10.30 -4.06 -24.28
CA TYR A 940 -11.34 -3.86 -23.27
C TYR A 940 -10.93 -4.55 -21.98
N PRO A 941 -10.17 -3.85 -21.10
CA PRO A 941 -9.42 -4.47 -20.03
C PRO A 941 -10.25 -5.00 -18.87
N THR A 942 -11.54 -4.68 -18.78
CA THR A 942 -12.43 -5.09 -17.68
C THR A 942 -13.66 -5.84 -18.22
N PRO A 943 -14.29 -6.72 -17.43
CA PRO A 943 -15.56 -7.35 -17.82
C PRO A 943 -16.64 -6.34 -18.22
N MET A 944 -16.72 -5.20 -17.52
CA MET A 944 -17.68 -4.14 -17.83
C MET A 944 -17.36 -3.41 -19.13
N ALA A 945 -16.08 -3.10 -19.40
CA ALA A 945 -15.67 -2.50 -20.68
C ALA A 945 -15.95 -3.44 -21.85
N LEU A 946 -15.68 -4.74 -21.67
CA LEU A 946 -15.97 -5.76 -22.68
C LEU A 946 -17.48 -5.91 -22.89
N ALA A 947 -18.29 -5.93 -21.83
CA ALA A 947 -19.74 -5.96 -21.94
C ALA A 947 -20.30 -4.73 -22.69
N ARG A 948 -19.71 -3.54 -22.48
CA ARG A 948 -20.09 -2.32 -23.20
C ARG A 948 -19.81 -2.45 -24.70
N HIS A 949 -18.64 -2.97 -25.06
CA HIS A 949 -18.30 -3.24 -26.45
C HIS A 949 -19.23 -4.27 -27.09
N LEU A 950 -19.57 -5.34 -26.37
CA LEU A 950 -20.53 -6.33 -26.85
C LEU A 950 -21.93 -5.72 -27.04
N ASP A 951 -22.35 -4.81 -26.15
CA ASP A 951 -23.64 -4.10 -26.26
C ASP A 951 -23.70 -3.21 -27.50
N GLU A 952 -22.62 -2.48 -27.79
CA GLU A 952 -22.46 -1.67 -29.01
C GLU A 952 -22.54 -2.54 -30.26
N GLN A 953 -21.81 -3.66 -30.31
CA GLN A 953 -21.81 -4.58 -31.46
C GLN A 953 -23.16 -5.27 -31.69
N LEU A 954 -23.90 -5.60 -30.63
CA LEU A 954 -25.20 -6.25 -30.73
C LEU A 954 -26.33 -5.25 -31.08
N SER A 955 -26.19 -3.98 -30.68
CA SER A 955 -27.12 -2.92 -31.04
C SER A 955 -26.95 -2.41 -32.47
N GLY A 956 -25.74 -2.49 -33.00
CA GLY A 956 -25.33 -1.93 -34.29
C GLY A 956 -25.41 -2.88 -35.47
N GLY A 957 -26.51 -3.64 -35.62
CA GLY A 957 -26.75 -4.41 -36.84
C GLY A 957 -26.85 -3.49 -38.07
N ASN A 958 -25.78 -3.47 -38.89
CA ASN A 958 -25.47 -2.59 -40.04
C ASN A 958 -24.78 -1.26 -39.71
N HIS A 959 -23.49 -1.33 -39.39
CA HIS A 959 -22.56 -0.34 -39.92
C HIS A 959 -21.75 -1.01 -41.04
N GLU A 960 -21.96 -0.59 -42.28
CA GLU A 960 -20.86 -0.60 -43.25
C GLU A 960 -19.70 0.13 -42.56
N GLU A 961 -18.54 -0.52 -42.43
CA GLU A 961 -17.31 0.09 -41.91
C GLU A 961 -17.18 1.50 -42.49
N SER A 962 -17.27 2.51 -41.62
CA SER A 962 -16.99 3.89 -42.02
C SER A 962 -15.59 3.92 -42.62
N ASP A 963 -15.41 4.64 -43.72
CA ASP A 963 -14.09 4.82 -44.33
C ASP A 963 -13.07 5.38 -43.30
N ASP A 964 -13.55 6.10 -42.29
CA ASP A 964 -12.75 6.58 -41.16
C ASP A 964 -12.20 5.44 -40.28
N ASP A 965 -12.99 4.40 -40.00
CA ASP A 965 -12.55 3.25 -39.19
C ASP A 965 -11.51 2.40 -39.93
N LYS A 966 -11.64 2.30 -41.26
CA LYS A 966 -10.60 1.68 -42.12
C LYS A 966 -9.31 2.50 -42.08
N ILE A 967 -9.41 3.82 -42.17
CA ILE A 967 -8.25 4.73 -42.10
C ILE A 967 -7.55 4.59 -40.74
N TRP A 968 -8.30 4.58 -39.63
CA TRP A 968 -7.74 4.43 -38.29
C TRP A 968 -7.13 3.06 -38.05
N SER A 969 -7.72 1.97 -38.58
CA SER A 969 -7.12 0.64 -38.46
C SER A 969 -5.81 0.54 -39.26
N VAL A 970 -5.75 1.12 -40.46
CA VAL A 970 -4.53 1.17 -41.27
C VAL A 970 -3.46 2.02 -40.59
N LEU A 971 -3.79 3.22 -40.10
CA LEU A 971 -2.84 4.09 -39.39
C LEU A 971 -2.25 3.40 -38.15
N ARG A 972 -3.04 2.63 -37.39
CA ARG A 972 -2.57 1.88 -36.21
C ARG A 972 -1.62 0.73 -36.55
N THR A 973 -1.64 0.21 -37.78
CA THR A 973 -0.74 -0.87 -38.22
C THR A 973 0.61 -0.38 -38.72
N ILE A 974 0.77 0.93 -38.99
CA ILE A 974 2.03 1.50 -39.45
C ILE A 974 2.92 1.78 -38.24
N PRO A 975 4.13 1.19 -38.14
CA PRO A 975 5.05 1.49 -37.04
C PRO A 975 5.40 2.99 -37.00
N VAL A 976 5.43 3.58 -35.80
CA VAL A 976 5.72 5.02 -35.59
C VAL A 976 7.02 5.48 -36.27
N ARG A 977 8.02 4.59 -36.37
CA ARG A 977 9.28 4.88 -37.08
C ARG A 977 9.08 5.15 -38.57
N GLU A 978 8.12 4.49 -39.21
CA GLU A 978 7.81 4.64 -40.64
C GLU A 978 6.95 5.91 -40.86
N LEU A 979 6.06 6.23 -39.91
CA LEU A 979 5.33 7.51 -39.90
C LEU A 979 6.29 8.70 -39.74
N ARG A 980 7.33 8.54 -38.91
CA ARG A 980 8.39 9.55 -38.73
C ARG A 980 9.30 9.66 -39.95
N ARG A 981 9.75 8.53 -40.53
CA ARG A 981 10.59 8.52 -41.75
C ARG A 981 9.92 9.15 -42.97
N SER A 982 8.59 9.06 -43.06
CA SER A 982 7.80 9.64 -44.16
C SER A 982 7.41 11.11 -43.93
N GLY A 983 7.74 11.70 -42.77
CA GLY A 983 7.33 13.05 -42.39
C GLY A 983 5.82 13.20 -42.13
N MET A 984 5.08 12.09 -42.08
CA MET A 984 3.63 12.10 -41.89
C MET A 984 3.25 12.27 -40.41
N LEU A 985 4.11 11.79 -39.49
CA LEU A 985 3.91 11.95 -38.05
C LEU A 985 3.88 13.42 -37.64
N ASP A 986 4.82 14.22 -38.14
CA ASP A 986 4.95 15.64 -37.78
C ASP A 986 3.76 16.45 -38.32
N LYS A 987 3.26 16.12 -39.51
CA LYS A 987 2.04 16.71 -40.08
C LYS A 987 0.78 16.35 -39.28
N LEU A 988 0.70 15.12 -38.77
CA LEU A 988 -0.42 14.69 -37.92
C LEU A 988 -0.40 15.38 -36.56
N LEU A 989 0.78 15.60 -35.97
CA LEU A 989 0.95 16.34 -34.71
C LEU A 989 0.57 17.83 -34.88
N LEU A 990 0.99 18.44 -35.99
CA LEU A 990 0.62 19.81 -36.35
C LEU A 990 -0.90 19.99 -36.50
N LEU A 991 -1.57 19.02 -37.15
CA LEU A 991 -3.04 19.00 -37.30
C LEU A 991 -3.78 18.71 -35.98
N ALA A 992 -3.15 17.99 -35.06
CA ALA A 992 -3.71 17.68 -33.74
C ALA A 992 -3.57 18.85 -32.74
N GLY A 993 -3.03 20.00 -33.15
CA GLY A 993 -2.84 21.16 -32.29
C GLY A 993 -1.80 20.93 -31.18
N GLN A 994 -0.97 19.90 -31.32
CA GLN A 994 0.14 19.64 -30.41
C GLN A 994 1.43 20.03 -31.11
N ASP A 995 1.89 21.24 -30.77
CA ASP A 995 3.24 21.79 -30.96
C ASP A 995 3.40 22.82 -32.10
N GLU A 996 3.30 24.11 -31.76
CA GLU A 996 3.66 25.25 -32.62
C GLU A 996 5.19 25.42 -32.79
N SER A 997 6.02 24.63 -32.09
CA SER A 997 7.49 24.78 -32.13
C SER A 997 8.18 24.08 -33.32
N LEU A 998 7.43 23.40 -34.19
CA LEU A 998 7.94 22.70 -35.39
C LEU A 998 7.56 23.41 -36.71
N ALA A 999 7.41 24.74 -36.69
CA ALA A 999 7.36 25.50 -37.94
C ALA A 999 8.75 25.42 -38.61
N PRO A 1000 8.88 24.89 -39.85
CA PRO A 1000 10.14 24.95 -40.56
C PRO A 1000 10.48 26.41 -40.86
N ASP A 1001 11.72 26.80 -40.59
CA ASP A 1001 12.30 28.09 -40.89
C ASP A 1001 11.93 28.53 -42.32
N ALA A 1002 11.28 29.69 -42.41
CA ALA A 1002 10.90 30.32 -43.65
C ALA A 1002 12.16 30.82 -44.38
N ALA A 1003 12.67 30.07 -45.37
CA ALA A 1003 13.60 30.61 -46.37
C ALA A 1003 13.74 29.77 -47.66
N VAL A 1004 12.66 29.33 -48.31
CA VAL A 1004 12.70 29.09 -49.76
C VAL A 1004 11.33 29.47 -50.34
N SER A 1005 11.29 30.49 -51.21
CA SER A 1005 10.06 30.85 -51.92
C SER A 1005 9.64 29.71 -52.85
N ASP A 1006 8.35 29.33 -52.79
CA ASP A 1006 7.72 28.29 -53.61
C ASP A 1006 7.96 28.44 -55.14
N ASP A 1007 8.37 29.62 -55.60
CA ASP A 1007 8.62 29.91 -57.02
C ASP A 1007 9.92 29.30 -57.60
N VAL A 1008 10.80 28.69 -56.81
CA VAL A 1008 12.09 28.15 -57.33
C VAL A 1008 11.99 26.67 -57.74
N ILE A 1009 11.17 25.87 -57.07
CA ILE A 1009 11.11 24.41 -57.27
C ILE A 1009 10.44 24.07 -58.62
N ASP A 1010 9.43 24.83 -59.04
CA ASP A 1010 8.74 24.62 -60.32
C ASP A 1010 9.59 24.98 -61.56
N SER A 1011 10.76 25.60 -61.37
CA SER A 1011 11.67 26.00 -62.46
C SER A 1011 12.89 25.10 -62.65
N LEU A 1012 13.09 24.11 -61.77
CA LEU A 1012 14.26 23.23 -61.80
C LEU A 1012 14.02 22.01 -62.70
N SER A 1013 15.00 21.68 -63.53
CA SER A 1013 14.90 20.48 -64.37
C SER A 1013 15.02 19.21 -63.51
N PRO A 1014 14.44 18.08 -63.95
CA PRO A 1014 14.52 16.81 -63.23
C PRO A 1014 15.96 16.39 -62.92
N GLU A 1015 16.93 16.72 -63.77
CA GLU A 1015 18.35 16.42 -63.51
C GLU A 1015 18.94 17.23 -62.35
N ALA A 1016 18.50 18.47 -62.14
CA ALA A 1016 18.95 19.31 -61.02
C ALA A 1016 18.39 18.83 -59.67
N LEU A 1017 17.15 18.34 -59.67
CA LEU A 1017 16.51 17.73 -58.49
C LEU A 1017 17.19 16.41 -58.11
N VAL A 1018 17.60 15.61 -59.10
CA VAL A 1018 18.33 14.35 -58.86
C VAL A 1018 19.75 14.61 -58.36
N ALA A 1019 20.43 15.67 -58.84
CA ALA A 1019 21.75 16.04 -58.32
C ALA A 1019 21.69 16.50 -56.85
N MET A 1020 20.66 17.26 -56.46
CA MET A 1020 20.47 17.67 -55.06
C MET A 1020 20.14 16.49 -54.12
N ALA A 1021 19.45 15.46 -54.62
CA ALA A 1021 19.08 14.29 -53.82
C ALA A 1021 20.22 13.28 -53.63
N LEU A 1022 21.31 13.38 -54.42
CA LEU A 1022 22.44 12.45 -54.39
C LEU A 1022 23.65 12.96 -53.60
N ASP A 1023 23.65 14.22 -53.15
CA ASP A 1023 24.77 14.86 -52.45
C ASP A 1023 24.61 14.86 -50.91
N SER A 1024 23.78 13.99 -50.34
CA SER A 1024 23.54 13.91 -48.89
C SER A 1024 24.01 12.59 -48.26
N GLU A 1025 25.20 12.12 -48.61
CA GLU A 1025 25.94 11.15 -47.80
C GLU A 1025 27.41 11.59 -47.65
N ASP A 1026 27.86 11.56 -46.39
CA ASP A 1026 29.21 11.69 -45.81
C ASP A 1026 29.73 13.04 -45.25
N ASP A 1027 30.40 12.86 -44.09
CA ASP A 1027 31.19 13.74 -43.22
C ASP A 1027 30.39 14.67 -42.26
N ASP A 1028 30.43 14.52 -40.93
CA ASP A 1028 31.60 14.54 -40.04
C ASP A 1028 31.20 14.08 -38.61
N PRO A 1029 32.11 13.52 -37.79
CA PRO A 1029 31.86 13.09 -36.42
C PRO A 1029 32.32 14.15 -35.40
N ASP A 1030 31.46 14.44 -34.42
CA ASP A 1030 31.83 14.97 -33.10
C ASP A 1030 30.79 14.57 -32.05
#